data_AF-A0A937P930-F1
#
_entry.id   AF-A0A937P930-F1
#
_cell.length_a   1.000
_cell.length_b   1.000
_cell.length_c   1.000
_cell.angle_alpha   90.00
_cell.angle_beta   90.00
_cell.angle_gamma   90.00
#
_symmetry.space_group_name_H-M   'P 1'
#
loop_
_entity.id
_entity.type
_entity.pdbx_description
1 polymer ?
#
loop_
_entity_poly.entity_id
_entity_poly.type
_entity_poly.pdbx_seq_one_letter_code
_entity_poly.pdbx_strand_id
1 'polypeptide(L)'
;MKTKVTILLNLFLLLFALLGFPQGKYAIILTGDPTPEGDDIVPPGHIWPQPDYPTNEFWHDTFLMNKLLEKNGFLSENIFVLYDEGEDFAGPDYNPNYVQLGLVEYEATIPYFISVMNSLNGLNESDFLFIFIFSHGGFDSNGQSVFWLRDGSVSDIDLADWLDGINAGKIVVWMVSCGSGGFAEELEVISDESSKILFTSCSDSSQKGHRADGLCLDPFVETPPPFPHHNEKTNEDIAENEFYLYEEYHHSEFFFHMYSVCNGESPPDQSIQERNWYSYLPADPRPPDPDKQFFLYGDDPTLYGGNQDNIISFSEAFNWLDLNGSMDSNSYSGLGPETPVNSDPEEIAARTSFKYPILLWEDITDAGTNYLTGIIGISKNVNIEPNVQLVLYDAKVYLINDAHLVVENGAQMIFGDDVQVFGSNNNVIEVEGALTFNFTTTGTIFNRDEGANYFGGIDLKSTAIVTSMDDVELNYTNFNSTCNTLNISNCVFNYSNINFTSPTVNITSSDFTHCGYIYSNTGNITFENSTFTYSGLFLQEQTNNSDLMAKVEECLFTSNQTYAAIHLLDYDKYYVYANDIQYYLNGIELYYTGGGHAYPNYQVLANNHITDCANTGMILYNSSGRILNNHIYNNEDGLRLLNESYTLLDGNPEATIYYNTQNIKDNDFYEVYASRYSFPYSFHYNIIKDDDNAPNSEYLVYWDREVGPIMDVRYNCWGNGFYYQQDLYPYQNYAGYDDVWCPGGTPPPPPDPDPAESLFYQGEAEFEAGNYSTAKSTFQSVIEQYPSSSFAKESIKELFRVEHFAGNDYQALKQYYLSNDSINGDSTLTRVAGFFANKCNIVLENWPEAITWYENIIMNPENLNDSVFAIIDLGYTYLLMENSGTKSLYEGSLKQYIPKSESVFYNYRDSLLTLIPGDRKSKELLENIRALSYGELIQNVPNPFTTSTEIWYILEKSAHVCITIYDLFGRKLDVVDLGVIPKGTQHFAYTNSRLKPGLYLYALIVDSEISDTKKLTVLE
;
A
#
# COMPACT_ATOMS: atom_id res chain seq x y z
N MET A 1 -49.88 -16.17 4.29
CA MET A 1 -48.47 -16.09 3.81
C MET A 1 -47.53 -15.69 4.94
N LYS A 2 -47.89 -14.72 5.80
CA LYS A 2 -47.09 -14.24 6.95
C LYS A 2 -46.51 -15.35 7.87
N THR A 3 -47.29 -16.36 8.28
CA THR A 3 -46.79 -17.45 9.16
C THR A 3 -45.75 -18.39 8.52
N LYS A 4 -45.68 -18.46 7.18
CA LYS A 4 -44.63 -19.23 6.47
C LYS A 4 -43.35 -18.41 6.31
N VAL A 5 -43.45 -17.07 6.34
CA VAL A 5 -42.30 -16.16 6.29
C VAL A 5 -41.59 -16.16 7.64
N THR A 6 -42.30 -16.16 8.77
CA THR A 6 -41.70 -16.21 10.12
C THR A 6 -40.90 -17.50 10.40
N ILE A 7 -41.34 -18.65 9.86
CA ILE A 7 -40.61 -19.93 9.99
C ILE A 7 -39.39 -19.96 9.06
N LEU A 8 -39.50 -19.38 7.86
CA LEU A 8 -38.38 -19.23 6.94
C LEU A 8 -37.35 -18.22 7.48
N LEU A 9 -37.78 -17.12 8.11
CA LEU A 9 -36.94 -16.09 8.71
C LEU A 9 -36.19 -16.63 9.93
N ASN A 10 -36.85 -17.38 10.82
CA ASN A 10 -36.17 -18.07 11.92
C ASN A 10 -35.17 -19.12 11.42
N LEU A 11 -35.44 -19.81 10.31
CA LEU A 11 -34.45 -20.70 9.67
C LEU A 11 -33.33 -19.93 8.96
N PHE A 12 -33.61 -18.72 8.45
CA PHE A 12 -32.66 -17.86 7.76
C PHE A 12 -31.71 -17.16 8.75
N LEU A 13 -32.23 -16.69 9.89
CA LEU A 13 -31.48 -16.15 11.03
C LEU A 13 -30.63 -17.24 11.71
N LEU A 14 -31.15 -18.48 11.85
CA LEU A 14 -30.32 -19.60 12.30
C LEU A 14 -29.22 -19.98 11.30
N LEU A 15 -29.44 -19.79 9.99
CA LEU A 15 -28.40 -20.00 8.97
C LEU A 15 -27.36 -18.87 8.94
N PHE A 16 -27.76 -17.64 9.28
CA PHE A 16 -26.84 -16.49 9.43
C PHE A 16 -25.98 -16.59 10.69
N ALA A 17 -26.56 -17.05 11.81
CA ALA A 17 -25.81 -17.38 13.03
C ALA A 17 -24.78 -18.51 12.82
N LEU A 18 -24.92 -19.32 11.76
CA LEU A 18 -23.99 -20.38 11.38
C LEU A 18 -22.88 -19.93 10.42
N LEU A 19 -22.93 -18.69 9.90
CA LEU A 19 -21.97 -18.16 8.92
C LEU A 19 -21.00 -17.09 9.48
N GLY A 20 -21.05 -16.79 10.78
CA GLY A 20 -20.00 -16.03 11.46
C GLY A 20 -19.80 -14.60 10.94
N PHE A 21 -20.79 -13.73 11.12
CA PHE A 21 -20.53 -12.29 11.15
C PHE A 21 -21.31 -11.67 12.32
N PRO A 22 -20.75 -11.61 13.54
CA PRO A 22 -21.50 -11.12 14.69
C PRO A 22 -21.07 -9.68 15.01
N GLN A 23 -21.38 -8.69 14.15
CA GLN A 23 -21.26 -7.26 14.50
C GLN A 23 -22.35 -6.48 13.78
N GLY A 24 -23.47 -6.22 14.45
CA GLY A 24 -24.65 -5.61 13.86
C GLY A 24 -25.18 -4.42 14.65
N LYS A 25 -25.90 -3.55 13.92
CA LYS A 25 -26.77 -2.54 14.52
C LYS A 25 -28.20 -3.02 14.42
N TYR A 26 -28.92 -3.02 15.52
CA TYR A 26 -30.29 -3.49 15.66
C TYR A 26 -31.14 -2.37 16.25
N ALA A 27 -32.37 -2.25 15.79
CA ALA A 27 -33.28 -1.25 16.30
C ALA A 27 -34.68 -1.79 16.54
N ILE A 28 -35.32 -1.30 17.59
CA ILE A 28 -36.76 -1.45 17.81
C ILE A 28 -37.39 -0.06 17.73
N ILE A 29 -38.40 0.09 16.88
CA ILE A 29 -39.25 1.28 16.80
C ILE A 29 -40.61 0.85 17.31
N LEU A 30 -40.93 1.20 18.56
CA LEU A 30 -42.17 0.85 19.24
C LEU A 30 -43.04 2.08 19.39
N THR A 31 -44.13 2.12 18.63
CA THR A 31 -45.06 3.24 18.63
C THR A 31 -46.46 2.76 18.97
N GLY A 32 -47.02 3.25 20.09
CA GLY A 32 -48.30 2.82 20.65
C GLY A 32 -49.52 3.24 19.84
N ASP A 33 -50.71 3.07 20.44
CA ASP A 33 -51.98 3.48 19.83
C ASP A 33 -52.03 5.01 19.70
N PRO A 34 -52.14 5.58 18.49
CA PRO A 34 -52.31 7.02 18.32
C PRO A 34 -53.70 7.50 18.75
N THR A 35 -54.74 6.66 18.74
CA THR A 35 -56.14 7.08 18.98
C THR A 35 -56.83 6.30 20.12
N PRO A 36 -56.38 6.44 21.38
CA PRO A 36 -56.93 5.67 22.51
C PRO A 36 -58.35 6.11 22.92
N GLU A 37 -58.93 7.14 22.29
CA GLU A 37 -60.25 7.70 22.64
C GLU A 37 -61.39 6.72 22.31
N GLY A 38 -61.63 5.77 23.21
CA GLY A 38 -62.71 4.78 23.09
C GLY A 38 -62.37 3.41 23.68
N ASP A 39 -61.09 3.13 23.88
CA ASP A 39 -60.60 1.89 24.48
C ASP A 39 -60.31 2.13 25.97
N ASP A 40 -60.93 1.33 26.86
CA ASP A 40 -60.79 1.42 28.34
C ASP A 40 -59.35 1.09 28.84
N ILE A 41 -58.34 1.12 27.96
CA ILE A 41 -56.98 0.63 28.19
C ILE A 41 -56.09 1.75 28.74
N VAL A 42 -56.11 2.94 28.14
CA VAL A 42 -55.33 4.10 28.59
C VAL A 42 -56.21 4.99 29.47
N PRO A 43 -55.85 5.24 30.75
CA PRO A 43 -56.67 6.10 31.58
C PRO A 43 -56.64 7.57 31.09
N PRO A 44 -57.76 8.32 31.17
CA PRO A 44 -57.87 9.66 30.58
C PRO A 44 -56.80 10.68 31.02
N GLY A 45 -56.22 10.50 32.20
CA GLY A 45 -55.15 11.37 32.72
C GLY A 45 -53.74 11.05 32.20
N HIS A 46 -53.58 9.98 31.42
CA HIS A 46 -52.30 9.48 30.92
C HIS A 46 -52.20 9.46 29.38
N ILE A 47 -53.25 9.94 28.71
CA ILE A 47 -53.26 10.15 27.26
C ILE A 47 -52.30 11.29 26.91
N TRP A 48 -51.64 11.15 25.76
CA TRP A 48 -50.80 12.18 25.17
C TRP A 48 -51.63 13.45 24.96
N PRO A 49 -51.25 14.59 25.57
CA PRO A 49 -52.20 15.67 25.82
C PRO A 49 -52.38 16.59 24.60
N GLN A 50 -53.15 16.16 23.59
CA GLN A 50 -53.51 16.97 22.42
C GLN A 50 -54.95 16.68 21.91
N PRO A 51 -56.00 17.23 22.56
CA PRO A 51 -57.40 16.89 22.28
C PRO A 51 -57.99 17.51 20.99
N ASP A 52 -57.29 18.42 20.31
CA ASP A 52 -57.83 19.23 19.21
C ASP A 52 -57.33 18.82 17.80
N TYR A 53 -56.39 17.86 17.70
CA TYR A 53 -55.73 17.49 16.43
C TYR A 53 -55.54 15.97 16.27
N PRO A 54 -55.41 15.46 15.03
CA PRO A 54 -55.01 14.07 14.79
C PRO A 54 -53.64 13.80 15.41
N THR A 55 -53.47 12.62 15.99
CA THR A 55 -52.23 12.09 16.58
C THR A 55 -51.29 11.50 15.53
N ASN A 56 -51.20 12.15 14.37
CA ASN A 56 -50.41 11.71 13.23
C ASN A 56 -48.89 11.82 13.48
N GLU A 57 -48.45 12.58 14.50
CA GLU A 57 -47.05 12.65 14.91
C GLU A 57 -46.45 11.29 15.28
N PHE A 58 -47.27 10.37 15.79
CA PHE A 58 -46.84 9.00 16.09
C PHE A 58 -46.27 8.35 14.82
N TRP A 59 -46.96 8.45 13.69
CA TRP A 59 -46.50 7.89 12.43
C TRP A 59 -45.30 8.62 11.85
N HIS A 60 -45.32 9.95 11.90
CA HIS A 60 -44.26 10.76 11.31
C HIS A 60 -42.90 10.47 11.98
N ASP A 61 -42.89 10.39 13.31
CA ASP A 61 -41.69 10.11 14.09
C ASP A 61 -41.21 8.66 13.86
N THR A 62 -42.12 7.68 13.78
CA THR A 62 -41.80 6.29 13.39
C THR A 62 -41.08 6.25 12.04
N PHE A 63 -41.62 6.94 11.03
CA PHE A 63 -41.08 6.92 9.67
C PHE A 63 -39.69 7.58 9.62
N LEU A 64 -39.55 8.77 10.20
CA LEU A 64 -38.29 9.51 10.21
C LEU A 64 -37.21 8.75 10.99
N MET A 65 -37.55 8.14 12.13
CA MET A 65 -36.61 7.32 12.90
C MET A 65 -36.06 6.17 12.05
N ASN A 66 -36.93 5.44 11.34
CA ASN A 66 -36.47 4.36 10.46
C ASN A 66 -35.50 4.88 9.39
N LYS A 67 -35.78 6.04 8.80
CA LYS A 67 -34.93 6.64 7.76
C LYS A 67 -33.58 7.09 8.31
N LEU A 68 -33.53 7.64 9.53
CA LEU A 68 -32.29 8.01 10.19
C LEU A 68 -31.42 6.78 10.46
N LEU A 69 -32.02 5.69 10.92
CA LEU A 69 -31.33 4.43 11.19
C LEU A 69 -30.74 3.84 9.91
N GLU A 70 -31.53 3.75 8.83
CA GLU A 70 -31.04 3.29 7.51
C GLU A 70 -29.87 4.16 7.00
N LYS A 71 -29.98 5.48 7.11
CA LYS A 71 -28.90 6.44 6.73
C LYS A 71 -27.61 6.19 7.52
N ASN A 72 -27.71 5.70 8.76
CA ASN A 72 -26.58 5.41 9.64
C ASN A 72 -26.12 3.95 9.61
N GLY A 73 -26.55 3.18 8.60
CA GLY A 73 -26.03 1.84 8.33
C GLY A 73 -26.68 0.72 9.14
N PHE A 74 -27.87 0.95 9.69
CA PHE A 74 -28.72 -0.15 10.17
C PHE A 74 -29.31 -0.87 8.95
N LEU A 75 -29.21 -2.20 8.92
CA LEU A 75 -29.84 -3.00 7.88
C LEU A 75 -31.35 -3.04 8.11
N SER A 76 -32.16 -2.89 7.06
CA SER A 76 -33.63 -2.86 7.20
C SER A 76 -34.18 -4.13 7.87
N GLU A 77 -33.57 -5.30 7.66
CA GLU A 77 -33.94 -6.55 8.33
C GLU A 77 -33.64 -6.60 9.85
N ASN A 78 -32.85 -5.65 10.36
CA ASN A 78 -32.50 -5.51 11.77
C ASN A 78 -33.27 -4.37 12.46
N ILE A 79 -34.20 -3.70 11.74
CA ILE A 79 -35.05 -2.64 12.28
C ILE A 79 -36.47 -3.20 12.44
N PHE A 80 -36.89 -3.44 13.67
CA PHE A 80 -38.20 -3.98 13.99
C PHE A 80 -39.20 -2.86 14.27
N VAL A 81 -40.16 -2.68 13.38
CA VAL A 81 -41.17 -1.61 13.50
C VAL A 81 -42.49 -2.18 14.01
N LEU A 82 -42.86 -1.79 15.22
CA LEU A 82 -44.16 -2.06 15.85
C LEU A 82 -44.95 -0.76 15.91
N TYR A 83 -46.06 -0.69 15.19
CA TYR A 83 -46.87 0.52 15.09
C TYR A 83 -48.35 0.15 15.08
N ASP A 84 -49.12 0.73 16.00
CA ASP A 84 -50.59 0.67 16.04
C ASP A 84 -51.17 -0.74 15.75
N GLU A 85 -52.05 -0.89 14.73
CA GLU A 85 -52.69 -2.16 14.31
C GLU A 85 -51.77 -3.09 13.49
N GLY A 86 -50.50 -2.71 13.30
CA GLY A 86 -49.53 -3.47 12.51
C GLY A 86 -49.63 -3.22 11.00
N GLU A 87 -50.14 -2.04 10.60
CA GLU A 87 -50.21 -1.57 9.22
C GLU A 87 -49.65 -0.14 9.12
N ASP A 88 -49.07 0.22 7.97
CA ASP A 88 -48.61 1.59 7.71
C ASP A 88 -49.77 2.57 7.78
N PHE A 89 -49.53 3.78 8.32
CA PHE A 89 -50.58 4.80 8.43
C PHE A 89 -51.07 5.27 7.05
N ALA A 90 -52.39 5.33 6.86
CA ALA A 90 -53.04 5.75 5.61
C ALA A 90 -54.20 6.75 5.85
N GLY A 91 -54.03 7.66 6.81
CA GLY A 91 -55.03 8.68 7.18
C GLY A 91 -55.06 9.93 6.29
N PRO A 92 -56.04 10.83 6.49
CA PRO A 92 -56.21 12.05 5.68
C PRO A 92 -55.11 13.10 5.89
N ASP A 93 -54.44 13.10 7.04
CA ASP A 93 -53.41 14.08 7.44
C ASP A 93 -51.99 13.50 7.36
N TYR A 94 -51.78 12.65 6.36
CA TYR A 94 -50.55 11.90 6.11
C TYR A 94 -49.56 12.72 5.26
N ASN A 95 -48.28 12.77 5.65
CA ASN A 95 -47.24 13.40 4.83
C ASN A 95 -46.97 12.58 3.55
N PRO A 96 -47.26 13.10 2.35
CA PRO A 96 -47.12 12.36 1.09
C PRO A 96 -45.67 12.00 0.73
N ASN A 97 -44.67 12.54 1.44
CA ASN A 97 -43.27 12.12 1.28
C ASN A 97 -42.96 10.80 1.99
N TYR A 98 -43.82 10.34 2.90
CA TYR A 98 -43.54 9.17 3.75
C TYR A 98 -44.05 7.85 3.15
N VAL A 99 -44.23 7.80 1.83
CA VAL A 99 -44.83 6.65 1.12
C VAL A 99 -43.81 5.53 0.95
N GLN A 100 -43.66 4.73 2.01
CA GLN A 100 -43.03 3.42 1.95
C GLN A 100 -44.05 2.36 2.30
N LEU A 101 -44.32 1.44 1.36
CA LEU A 101 -45.23 0.32 1.60
C LEU A 101 -44.49 -0.81 2.32
N GLY A 102 -45.06 -1.28 3.42
CA GLY A 102 -44.59 -2.40 4.23
C GLY A 102 -43.48 -2.03 5.19
N LEU A 103 -43.52 -0.83 5.79
CA LEU A 103 -42.58 -0.44 6.85
C LEU A 103 -42.92 -1.15 8.16
N VAL A 104 -44.19 -1.18 8.55
CA VAL A 104 -44.66 -1.79 9.80
C VAL A 104 -44.66 -3.31 9.69
N GLU A 105 -44.03 -3.96 10.66
CA GLU A 105 -43.89 -5.41 10.70
C GLU A 105 -44.88 -6.06 11.67
N TYR A 106 -45.11 -5.43 12.83
CA TYR A 106 -45.93 -5.98 13.91
C TYR A 106 -46.91 -4.96 14.47
N GLU A 107 -47.99 -5.47 15.06
CA GLU A 107 -48.93 -4.72 15.87
C GLU A 107 -48.26 -4.31 17.19
N ALA A 108 -48.50 -3.08 17.66
CA ALA A 108 -47.91 -2.53 18.89
C ALA A 108 -48.61 -3.09 20.14
N THR A 109 -48.33 -4.36 20.45
CA THR A 109 -48.87 -5.12 21.60
C THR A 109 -47.75 -5.80 22.39
N ILE A 110 -48.01 -6.10 23.66
CA ILE A 110 -47.05 -6.73 24.57
C ILE A 110 -46.53 -8.08 24.00
N PRO A 111 -47.37 -9.01 23.48
CA PRO A 111 -46.87 -10.27 22.93
C PRO A 111 -45.94 -10.12 21.73
N TYR A 112 -46.19 -9.16 20.84
CA TYR A 112 -45.31 -8.92 19.70
C TYR A 112 -44.02 -8.23 20.14
N PHE A 113 -44.09 -7.27 21.07
CA PHE A 113 -42.90 -6.66 21.63
C PHE A 113 -42.00 -7.71 22.31
N ILE A 114 -42.57 -8.58 23.14
CA ILE A 114 -41.86 -9.72 23.73
C ILE A 114 -41.31 -10.66 22.65
N SER A 115 -42.05 -10.90 21.56
CA SER A 115 -41.57 -11.73 20.45
C SER A 115 -40.34 -11.12 19.75
N VAL A 116 -40.32 -9.80 19.58
CA VAL A 116 -39.19 -9.07 19.01
C VAL A 116 -38.00 -9.10 19.97
N MET A 117 -38.20 -8.77 21.25
CA MET A 117 -37.17 -8.88 22.29
C MET A 117 -36.54 -10.28 22.32
N ASN A 118 -37.36 -11.33 22.30
CA ASN A 118 -36.87 -12.72 22.27
C ASN A 118 -36.08 -13.06 21.00
N SER A 119 -36.36 -12.41 19.87
CA SER A 119 -35.60 -12.60 18.63
C SER A 119 -34.20 -11.99 18.71
N LEU A 120 -33.99 -11.03 19.63
CA LEU A 120 -32.71 -10.39 19.92
C LEU A 120 -31.88 -11.11 21.00
N ASN A 121 -32.36 -12.24 21.57
CA ASN A 121 -31.59 -13.02 22.55
C ASN A 121 -30.28 -13.62 21.99
N GLY A 122 -30.04 -13.51 20.68
CA GLY A 122 -28.80 -13.94 20.03
C GLY A 122 -27.73 -12.85 19.90
N LEU A 123 -28.02 -11.61 20.33
CA LEU A 123 -27.04 -10.51 20.32
C LEU A 123 -25.89 -10.77 21.31
N ASN A 124 -24.77 -10.12 21.06
CA ASN A 124 -23.55 -10.25 21.85
C ASN A 124 -22.87 -8.88 22.11
N GLU A 125 -21.77 -8.90 22.88
CA GLU A 125 -21.07 -7.69 23.34
C GLU A 125 -20.60 -6.75 22.22
N SER A 126 -20.44 -7.24 20.98
CA SER A 126 -20.06 -6.42 19.82
C SER A 126 -21.25 -5.76 19.10
N ASP A 127 -22.49 -6.11 19.47
CA ASP A 127 -23.72 -5.60 18.85
C ASP A 127 -24.22 -4.31 19.52
N PHE A 128 -24.84 -3.44 18.72
CA PHE A 128 -25.48 -2.22 19.17
C PHE A 128 -27.00 -2.31 19.03
N LEU A 129 -27.73 -2.08 20.13
CA LEU A 129 -29.19 -2.03 20.14
C LEU A 129 -29.69 -0.61 20.40
N PHE A 130 -30.52 -0.10 19.51
CA PHE A 130 -31.23 1.16 19.67
C PHE A 130 -32.73 0.91 19.83
N ILE A 131 -33.39 1.59 20.76
CA ILE A 131 -34.83 1.43 21.01
C ILE A 131 -35.48 2.80 21.03
N PHE A 132 -36.43 3.02 20.14
CA PHE A 132 -37.29 4.19 20.14
C PHE A 132 -38.68 3.80 20.64
N ILE A 133 -39.15 4.43 21.71
CA ILE A 133 -40.49 4.22 22.27
C ILE A 133 -41.25 5.52 22.16
N PHE A 134 -42.35 5.53 21.40
CA PHE A 134 -43.29 6.64 21.38
C PHE A 134 -44.68 6.15 21.78
N SER A 135 -45.15 6.53 22.97
CA SER A 135 -46.49 6.15 23.41
C SER A 135 -47.11 7.10 24.44
N HIS A 136 -48.35 6.80 24.83
CA HIS A 136 -48.97 7.29 26.05
C HIS A 136 -48.25 6.75 27.29
N GLY A 137 -48.26 7.53 28.38
CA GLY A 137 -47.48 7.18 29.57
C GLY A 137 -47.88 7.91 30.85
N GLY A 138 -47.37 7.40 31.97
CA GLY A 138 -47.60 7.93 33.30
C GLY A 138 -47.31 6.88 34.36
N PHE A 139 -48.26 6.66 35.27
CA PHE A 139 -48.10 5.72 36.38
C PHE A 139 -49.32 4.81 36.54
N ASP A 140 -49.07 3.57 36.95
CA ASP A 140 -50.11 2.59 37.22
C ASP A 140 -50.73 2.78 38.62
N SER A 141 -51.66 1.88 38.98
CA SER A 141 -52.30 1.91 40.30
C SER A 141 -51.36 1.60 41.47
N ASN A 142 -50.18 1.05 41.21
CA ASN A 142 -49.14 0.74 42.20
C ASN A 142 -48.10 1.87 42.30
N GLY A 143 -48.17 2.88 41.44
CA GLY A 143 -47.22 3.99 41.36
C GLY A 143 -45.97 3.67 40.54
N GLN A 144 -45.95 2.57 39.78
CA GLN A 144 -44.88 2.26 38.83
C GLN A 144 -45.05 3.08 37.57
N SER A 145 -43.94 3.50 36.97
CA SER A 145 -43.98 4.22 35.70
C SER A 145 -44.34 3.25 34.60
N VAL A 146 -45.26 3.65 33.70
CA VAL A 146 -45.73 2.79 32.62
C VAL A 146 -45.89 3.55 31.31
N PHE A 147 -45.71 2.85 30.20
CA PHE A 147 -46.23 3.26 28.89
C PHE A 147 -47.28 2.26 28.42
N TRP A 148 -48.25 2.72 27.63
CA TRP A 148 -49.35 1.88 27.15
C TRP A 148 -49.10 1.36 25.74
N LEU A 149 -49.56 0.16 25.47
CA LEU A 149 -49.68 -0.47 24.16
C LEU A 149 -51.16 -0.83 23.92
N ARG A 150 -51.49 -1.35 22.74
CA ARG A 150 -52.88 -1.64 22.37
C ARG A 150 -53.59 -2.67 23.24
N ASP A 151 -52.85 -3.47 24.02
CA ASP A 151 -53.38 -4.57 24.81
C ASP A 151 -53.04 -4.51 26.31
N GLY A 152 -52.38 -3.44 26.75
CA GLY A 152 -51.99 -3.29 28.15
C GLY A 152 -50.93 -2.21 28.37
N SER A 153 -50.33 -2.19 29.57
CA SER A 153 -49.23 -1.30 29.92
C SER A 153 -47.97 -2.11 30.19
N VAL A 154 -46.81 -1.55 29.84
CA VAL A 154 -45.48 -2.06 30.20
C VAL A 154 -44.92 -1.16 31.29
N SER A 155 -44.45 -1.74 32.39
CA SER A 155 -43.82 -1.00 33.48
C SER A 155 -42.32 -0.79 33.26
N ASP A 156 -41.78 0.18 33.99
CA ASP A 156 -40.35 0.39 34.20
C ASP A 156 -39.59 -0.89 34.57
N ILE A 157 -40.12 -1.65 35.52
CA ILE A 157 -39.55 -2.93 35.96
C ILE A 157 -39.57 -3.97 34.83
N ASP A 158 -40.71 -4.14 34.15
CA ASP A 158 -40.83 -5.15 33.09
C ASP A 158 -39.88 -4.84 31.91
N LEU A 159 -39.75 -3.55 31.54
CA LEU A 159 -38.84 -3.13 30.49
C LEU A 159 -37.37 -3.34 30.91
N ALA A 160 -37.01 -2.98 32.15
CA ALA A 160 -35.67 -3.20 32.68
C ALA A 160 -35.30 -4.69 32.68
N ASP A 161 -36.18 -5.55 33.21
CA ASP A 161 -36.00 -7.01 33.23
C ASP A 161 -35.82 -7.60 31.82
N TRP A 162 -36.54 -7.08 30.81
CA TRP A 162 -36.38 -7.52 29.44
C TRP A 162 -35.05 -7.07 28.82
N LEU A 163 -34.61 -5.84 29.11
CA LEU A 163 -33.33 -5.33 28.60
C LEU A 163 -32.13 -5.95 29.28
N ASP A 164 -32.22 -6.30 30.58
CA ASP A 164 -31.22 -7.10 31.30
C ASP A 164 -31.02 -8.49 30.67
N GLY A 165 -32.02 -9.00 29.96
CA GLY A 165 -31.93 -10.27 29.23
C GLY A 165 -31.20 -10.18 27.88
N ILE A 166 -30.84 -8.99 27.40
CA ILE A 166 -30.22 -8.77 26.10
C ILE A 166 -28.72 -8.51 26.27
N ASN A 167 -27.91 -9.37 25.67
CA ASN A 167 -26.45 -9.33 25.77
C ASN A 167 -25.79 -8.40 24.74
N ALA A 168 -26.41 -7.27 24.37
CA ALA A 168 -25.81 -6.30 23.46
C ALA A 168 -24.86 -5.39 24.26
N GLY A 169 -23.63 -5.17 23.77
CA GLY A 169 -22.63 -4.39 24.52
C GLY A 169 -23.04 -2.95 24.77
N LYS A 170 -23.88 -2.38 23.89
CA LYS A 170 -24.48 -1.06 24.09
C LYS A 170 -25.96 -1.03 23.72
N ILE A 171 -26.77 -0.51 24.65
CA ILE A 171 -28.21 -0.33 24.47
C ILE A 171 -28.56 1.15 24.67
N VAL A 172 -29.19 1.78 23.69
CA VAL A 172 -29.64 3.18 23.77
C VAL A 172 -31.15 3.23 23.61
N VAL A 173 -31.84 3.83 24.57
CA VAL A 173 -33.29 3.98 24.58
C VAL A 173 -33.66 5.45 24.46
N TRP A 174 -34.45 5.80 23.45
CA TRP A 174 -35.11 7.10 23.33
C TRP A 174 -36.59 6.93 23.62
N MET A 175 -37.09 7.62 24.62
CA MET A 175 -38.46 7.45 25.08
C MET A 175 -39.24 8.76 25.09
N VAL A 176 -40.23 8.79 24.21
CA VAL A 176 -41.23 9.85 24.05
C VAL A 176 -42.54 9.36 24.65
N SER A 177 -42.76 9.68 25.91
CA SER A 177 -44.03 9.40 26.57
C SER A 177 -44.22 10.33 27.77
N CYS A 178 -45.47 10.56 28.14
CA CYS A 178 -45.75 11.25 29.40
C CYS A 178 -45.19 10.43 30.57
N GLY A 179 -44.57 11.08 31.56
CA GLY A 179 -44.01 10.38 32.72
C GLY A 179 -42.73 9.58 32.44
N SER A 180 -42.11 9.73 31.27
CA SER A 180 -41.01 8.88 30.82
C SER A 180 -39.77 8.89 31.72
N GLY A 181 -39.48 10.00 32.39
CA GLY A 181 -38.34 10.10 33.31
C GLY A 181 -38.44 9.17 34.53
N GLY A 182 -39.64 8.67 34.84
CA GLY A 182 -39.84 7.69 35.91
C GLY A 182 -39.24 6.30 35.62
N PHE A 183 -38.75 6.04 34.40
CA PHE A 183 -38.07 4.80 34.04
C PHE A 183 -36.56 4.83 34.30
N ALA A 184 -35.96 6.01 34.53
CA ALA A 184 -34.52 6.16 34.63
C ALA A 184 -33.92 5.31 35.76
N GLU A 185 -34.53 5.31 36.95
CA GLU A 185 -33.98 4.58 38.12
C GLU A 185 -33.82 3.07 37.87
N GLU A 186 -34.77 2.44 37.15
CA GLU A 186 -34.72 1.00 36.86
C GLU A 186 -33.85 0.67 35.63
N LEU A 187 -33.70 1.60 34.68
CA LEU A 187 -32.91 1.40 33.46
C LEU A 187 -31.43 1.79 33.60
N GLU A 188 -31.08 2.62 34.58
CA GLU A 188 -29.70 3.03 34.90
C GLU A 188 -28.88 1.96 35.63
N VAL A 189 -29.46 0.80 35.95
CA VAL A 189 -28.75 -0.24 36.67
C VAL A 189 -27.57 -0.74 35.83
N ILE A 190 -26.36 -0.37 36.27
CA ILE A 190 -25.10 -0.77 35.65
C ILE A 190 -24.99 -2.30 35.76
N SER A 191 -24.99 -2.95 34.59
CA SER A 191 -24.74 -4.38 34.46
C SER A 191 -23.30 -4.61 34.04
N ASP A 192 -22.68 -5.72 34.46
CA ASP A 192 -21.34 -6.08 34.00
C ASP A 192 -21.31 -6.47 32.49
N GLU A 193 -22.48 -6.63 31.86
CA GLU A 193 -22.64 -7.21 30.51
C GLU A 193 -23.11 -6.21 29.44
N SER A 194 -23.72 -5.08 29.81
CA SER A 194 -24.24 -4.06 28.87
C SER A 194 -24.19 -2.65 29.44
N SER A 195 -23.71 -1.70 28.62
CA SER A 195 -23.82 -0.26 28.92
C SER A 195 -25.13 0.30 28.36
N LYS A 196 -25.92 0.97 29.21
CA LYS A 196 -27.24 1.49 28.86
C LYS A 196 -27.28 3.01 28.94
N ILE A 197 -27.92 3.63 27.95
CA ILE A 197 -28.18 5.07 27.93
C ILE A 197 -29.67 5.28 27.69
N LEU A 198 -30.31 6.11 28.51
CA LEU A 198 -31.71 6.46 28.37
C LEU A 198 -31.85 7.96 28.11
N PHE A 199 -32.61 8.32 27.08
CA PHE A 199 -33.04 9.69 26.84
C PHE A 199 -34.56 9.76 26.91
N THR A 200 -35.10 10.68 27.69
CA THR A 200 -36.54 10.80 27.94
C THR A 200 -37.05 12.19 27.64
N SER A 201 -38.31 12.29 27.19
CA SER A 201 -38.99 13.59 27.00
C SER A 201 -39.35 14.30 28.31
N CYS A 202 -39.56 13.55 29.40
CA CYS A 202 -39.94 14.06 30.72
C CYS A 202 -38.90 13.74 31.79
N SER A 203 -38.87 14.54 32.87
CA SER A 203 -37.89 14.36 33.96
C SER A 203 -38.32 13.39 35.04
N ASP A 204 -39.63 13.17 35.20
CA ASP A 204 -40.19 12.22 36.17
C ASP A 204 -41.57 11.74 35.70
N SER A 205 -42.18 10.84 36.49
CA SER A 205 -43.48 10.23 36.22
C SER A 205 -44.69 11.17 36.29
N SER A 206 -44.50 12.41 36.76
CA SER A 206 -45.56 13.42 36.93
C SER A 206 -45.64 14.44 35.79
N GLN A 207 -44.59 14.55 34.97
CA GLN A 207 -44.53 15.46 33.82
C GLN A 207 -45.23 14.91 32.58
N LYS A 208 -45.50 15.81 31.63
CA LYS A 208 -46.13 15.51 30.34
C LYS A 208 -45.12 15.73 29.22
N GLY A 209 -45.18 14.88 28.19
CA GLY A 209 -44.44 15.08 26.93
C GLY A 209 -45.32 15.84 25.96
N HIS A 210 -44.72 16.62 25.07
CA HIS A 210 -45.46 17.53 24.20
C HIS A 210 -45.11 17.37 22.71
N ARG A 211 -46.06 17.85 21.90
CA ARG A 211 -45.88 18.08 20.47
C ARG A 211 -45.01 19.32 20.29
N ALA A 212 -44.18 19.32 19.25
CA ALA A 212 -43.36 20.46 18.90
C ALA A 212 -44.21 21.72 18.68
N ASP A 213 -43.87 22.79 19.39
CA ASP A 213 -44.72 23.99 19.53
C ASP A 213 -44.41 25.09 18.51
N GLY A 214 -43.31 24.95 17.76
CA GLY A 214 -42.87 25.87 16.73
C GLY A 214 -42.14 27.09 17.28
N LEU A 215 -41.57 26.99 18.48
CA LEU A 215 -40.88 28.06 19.22
C LEU A 215 -39.46 27.65 19.63
N CYS A 216 -38.53 27.54 18.68
CA CYS A 216 -37.11 27.50 19.04
C CYS A 216 -36.60 28.95 19.23
N LEU A 217 -35.98 29.24 20.37
CA LEU A 217 -35.36 30.55 20.63
C LEU A 217 -34.21 30.77 19.63
N ASP A 218 -34.26 31.83 18.80
CA ASP A 218 -33.08 32.25 18.04
C ASP A 218 -31.96 32.62 19.04
N PRO A 219 -30.84 31.86 19.10
CA PRO A 219 -29.78 32.09 20.07
C PRO A 219 -29.08 33.46 19.88
N PHE A 220 -29.38 34.19 18.80
CA PHE A 220 -28.81 35.49 18.47
C PHE A 220 -29.72 36.69 18.75
N VAL A 221 -30.94 36.49 19.25
CA VAL A 221 -31.89 37.58 19.53
C VAL A 221 -31.88 37.98 21.00
N GLU A 222 -31.51 39.25 21.29
CA GLU A 222 -31.28 39.79 22.65
C GLU A 222 -32.54 39.88 23.54
N THR A 223 -33.74 39.73 22.97
CA THR A 223 -35.01 39.75 23.68
C THR A 223 -36.01 38.86 22.98
N PRO A 224 -36.60 37.84 23.64
CA PRO A 224 -37.68 37.08 23.03
C PRO A 224 -38.80 38.07 22.63
N PRO A 225 -39.29 38.03 21.37
CA PRO A 225 -40.37 38.91 20.96
C PRO A 225 -41.59 38.64 21.84
N PRO A 226 -42.40 39.67 22.19
CA PRO A 226 -43.68 39.43 22.82
C PRO A 226 -44.56 38.67 21.82
N PHE A 227 -44.76 37.38 22.10
CA PHE A 227 -45.66 36.39 21.49
C PHE A 227 -46.48 36.89 20.29
N PRO A 228 -46.27 36.38 19.07
CA PRO A 228 -47.31 36.40 18.08
C PRO A 228 -48.41 35.41 18.49
N HIS A 229 -49.66 35.81 18.32
CA HIS A 229 -50.77 34.85 18.28
C HIS A 229 -50.45 33.78 17.21
N HIS A 230 -50.95 32.55 17.38
CA HIS A 230 -50.87 31.36 16.51
C HIS A 230 -51.01 31.56 14.97
N ASN A 231 -51.19 32.78 14.46
CA ASN A 231 -51.39 33.10 13.05
C ASN A 231 -50.37 34.11 12.47
N GLU A 232 -49.32 34.53 13.19
CA GLU A 232 -48.27 35.42 12.66
C GLU A 232 -46.87 34.85 12.92
N LYS A 233 -46.48 33.78 12.21
CA LYS A 233 -45.07 33.36 12.11
C LYS A 233 -44.26 34.55 11.56
N THR A 234 -43.28 35.01 12.30
CA THR A 234 -42.32 36.02 11.82
C THR A 234 -41.26 35.33 10.97
N ASN A 235 -40.53 36.09 10.13
CA ASN A 235 -39.42 35.53 9.34
C ASN A 235 -38.20 35.10 10.18
N GLU A 236 -38.32 35.13 11.51
CA GLU A 236 -37.27 34.84 12.49
C GLU A 236 -37.58 33.60 13.36
N ASP A 237 -38.78 33.01 13.26
CA ASP A 237 -39.16 31.80 14.01
C ASP A 237 -38.64 30.53 13.31
N ILE A 238 -37.99 29.62 14.04
CA ILE A 238 -37.51 28.34 13.52
C ILE A 238 -38.70 27.38 13.42
N ALA A 239 -38.84 26.72 12.27
CA ALA A 239 -39.85 25.70 12.06
C ALA A 239 -39.46 24.39 12.79
N GLU A 240 -40.14 24.06 13.88
CA GLU A 240 -39.99 22.79 14.62
C GLU A 240 -40.93 21.68 14.14
N ASN A 241 -41.50 21.86 12.94
CA ASN A 241 -42.34 20.88 12.27
C ASN A 241 -41.98 20.86 10.79
N GLU A 242 -42.30 19.76 10.11
CA GLU A 242 -42.12 19.68 8.67
C GLU A 242 -43.20 20.47 7.92
N PHE A 243 -42.79 21.22 6.88
CA PHE A 243 -43.72 21.92 5.98
C PHE A 243 -43.65 21.35 4.58
N TYR A 244 -44.77 20.83 4.08
CA TYR A 244 -44.88 20.38 2.70
C TYR A 244 -46.15 20.89 2.04
N LEU A 245 -46.02 21.54 0.88
CA LEU A 245 -47.14 22.16 0.14
C LEU A 245 -48.04 23.07 0.99
N TYR A 246 -47.45 23.82 1.93
CA TYR A 246 -48.15 24.69 2.89
C TYR A 246 -48.96 23.97 3.97
N GLU A 247 -48.82 22.65 4.10
CA GLU A 247 -49.32 21.87 5.24
C GLU A 247 -48.19 21.64 6.25
N GLU A 248 -48.55 21.72 7.54
CA GLU A 248 -47.66 21.46 8.68
C GLU A 248 -47.87 20.02 9.15
N TYR A 249 -46.78 19.26 9.23
CA TYR A 249 -46.79 17.89 9.73
C TYR A 249 -46.13 17.89 11.11
N HIS A 250 -46.90 17.44 12.10
CA HIS A 250 -46.52 17.54 13.50
C HIS A 250 -45.60 16.40 13.94
N HIS A 251 -44.74 16.69 14.90
CA HIS A 251 -43.78 15.78 15.54
C HIS A 251 -43.78 15.97 17.06
N SER A 252 -43.20 15.03 17.81
CA SER A 252 -42.91 15.26 19.24
C SER A 252 -41.68 16.17 19.42
N GLU A 253 -41.72 17.04 20.43
CA GLU A 253 -40.68 18.05 20.68
C GLU A 253 -39.30 17.40 20.88
N PHE A 254 -39.22 16.46 21.84
CA PHE A 254 -38.00 15.72 22.12
C PHE A 254 -37.42 15.02 20.88
N PHE A 255 -38.24 14.24 20.16
CA PHE A 255 -37.76 13.46 19.03
C PHE A 255 -37.30 14.37 17.90
N PHE A 256 -38.08 15.38 17.54
CA PHE A 256 -37.83 16.18 16.34
C PHE A 256 -36.47 16.87 16.39
N HIS A 257 -36.10 17.42 17.55
CA HIS A 257 -34.80 18.04 17.76
C HIS A 257 -33.68 17.01 17.80
N MET A 258 -33.81 15.92 18.55
CA MET A 258 -32.80 14.86 18.60
C MET A 258 -32.55 14.26 17.21
N TYR A 259 -33.62 13.94 16.46
CA TYR A 259 -33.57 13.48 15.08
C TYR A 259 -32.87 14.49 14.19
N SER A 260 -33.28 15.77 14.23
CA SER A 260 -32.77 16.80 13.32
C SER A 260 -31.27 17.07 13.53
N VAL A 261 -30.82 17.10 14.79
CA VAL A 261 -29.40 17.24 15.14
C VAL A 261 -28.63 16.00 14.67
N CYS A 262 -29.06 14.79 15.03
CA CYS A 262 -28.38 13.56 14.58
C CYS A 262 -28.39 13.37 13.06
N ASN A 263 -29.38 13.92 12.35
CA ASN A 263 -29.47 13.86 10.90
C ASN A 263 -28.57 14.90 10.20
N GLY A 264 -28.13 15.94 10.92
CA GLY A 264 -27.32 17.06 10.42
C GLY A 264 -28.08 17.97 9.44
N GLU A 265 -29.39 17.82 9.33
CA GLU A 265 -30.24 18.48 8.34
C GLU A 265 -31.56 18.91 8.99
N SER A 266 -31.84 20.22 8.99
CA SER A 266 -33.21 20.73 9.14
C SER A 266 -34.10 20.14 8.04
N PRO A 267 -35.36 19.77 8.34
CA PRO A 267 -36.28 19.37 7.29
C PRO A 267 -36.48 20.47 6.25
N PRO A 268 -36.81 20.12 4.99
CA PRO A 268 -36.88 21.07 3.90
C PRO A 268 -38.05 22.05 4.07
N ASP A 269 -37.81 23.19 4.71
CA ASP A 269 -38.72 24.32 4.67
C ASP A 269 -38.67 25.00 3.28
N GLN A 270 -39.79 24.98 2.56
CA GLN A 270 -39.92 25.64 1.25
C GLN A 270 -39.90 27.18 1.34
N SER A 271 -40.03 27.75 2.56
CA SER A 271 -40.18 29.19 2.78
C SER A 271 -38.89 29.93 3.14
N ILE A 272 -37.87 29.23 3.65
CA ILE A 272 -36.55 29.80 3.97
C ILE A 272 -35.46 28.99 3.25
N GLN A 273 -35.26 29.27 1.96
CA GLN A 273 -34.04 28.84 1.29
C GLN A 273 -32.85 29.52 1.99
N GLU A 274 -31.97 28.74 2.65
CA GLU A 274 -30.54 29.00 2.95
C GLU A 274 -30.06 28.81 4.41
N ARG A 275 -30.90 28.50 5.42
CA ARG A 275 -30.40 28.24 6.79
C ARG A 275 -30.79 26.85 7.32
N ASN A 276 -29.79 25.97 7.50
CA ASN A 276 -29.90 24.72 8.26
C ASN A 276 -29.49 25.00 9.71
N TRP A 277 -30.44 25.15 10.62
CA TRP A 277 -30.18 25.57 12.00
C TRP A 277 -29.54 24.47 12.85
N TYR A 278 -29.82 23.21 12.53
CA TYR A 278 -29.22 22.05 13.18
C TYR A 278 -27.79 21.75 12.70
N SER A 279 -27.29 22.47 11.66
CA SER A 279 -25.88 22.39 11.23
C SER A 279 -24.91 23.23 12.07
N TYR A 280 -25.42 24.13 12.93
CA TYR A 280 -24.62 25.01 13.79
C TYR A 280 -24.62 24.50 15.23
N LEU A 281 -23.83 23.47 15.53
CA LEU A 281 -23.28 23.33 16.89
C LEU A 281 -22.21 24.43 17.06
N PRO A 282 -22.27 25.31 18.07
CA PRO A 282 -21.38 26.47 18.14
C PRO A 282 -19.92 26.03 18.28
N ALA A 283 -19.18 26.04 17.18
CA ALA A 283 -17.74 25.82 17.15
C ALA A 283 -16.92 27.06 17.58
N ASP A 284 -17.55 28.09 18.14
CA ASP A 284 -16.94 29.42 18.32
C ASP A 284 -16.75 29.81 19.80
N PRO A 285 -15.51 29.86 20.32
CA PRO A 285 -15.19 30.42 21.61
C PRO A 285 -15.09 31.96 21.48
N ARG A 286 -16.20 32.65 21.22
CA ARG A 286 -16.21 34.10 21.41
C ARG A 286 -16.18 34.40 22.91
N PRO A 287 -15.36 35.36 23.38
CA PRO A 287 -15.33 35.72 24.79
C PRO A 287 -16.72 36.23 25.19
N PRO A 288 -17.17 35.97 26.44
CA PRO A 288 -18.45 36.47 26.90
C PRO A 288 -18.47 37.98 26.71
N ASP A 289 -19.51 38.48 26.04
CA ASP A 289 -19.81 39.90 26.00
C ASP A 289 -19.87 40.40 27.46
N PRO A 290 -18.96 41.29 27.90
CA PRO A 290 -18.88 41.68 29.31
C PRO A 290 -20.15 42.39 29.81
N ASP A 291 -21.04 42.82 28.91
CA ASP A 291 -22.25 43.55 29.24
C ASP A 291 -23.53 42.69 29.22
N LYS A 292 -23.42 41.36 28.99
CA LYS A 292 -24.58 40.44 28.94
C LYS A 292 -24.48 39.33 29.98
N GLN A 293 -24.90 39.65 31.20
CA GLN A 293 -25.15 38.67 32.26
C GLN A 293 -26.48 37.93 32.00
N PHE A 294 -26.44 36.83 31.26
CA PHE A 294 -27.41 35.75 31.48
C PHE A 294 -26.94 34.94 32.69
N PHE A 295 -27.85 34.64 33.60
CA PHE A 295 -27.59 33.80 34.77
C PHE A 295 -27.38 32.35 34.31
N LEU A 296 -26.17 32.03 33.84
CA LEU A 296 -25.73 30.66 33.66
C LEU A 296 -25.15 30.17 34.98
N TYR A 297 -25.76 29.13 35.54
CA TYR A 297 -25.18 28.36 36.63
C TYR A 297 -24.00 27.56 36.07
N GLY A 298 -22.76 27.99 36.35
CA GLY A 298 -21.54 27.20 36.13
C GLY A 298 -20.73 27.60 34.89
N ASP A 299 -19.62 28.29 35.13
CA ASP A 299 -18.65 28.70 34.12
C ASP A 299 -17.75 27.52 33.69
N ASP A 300 -18.06 26.84 32.57
CA ASP A 300 -17.05 26.13 31.76
C ASP A 300 -17.50 25.96 30.29
N PRO A 301 -16.90 26.68 29.32
CA PRO A 301 -17.19 26.52 27.90
C PRO A 301 -16.68 25.18 27.31
N THR A 302 -15.93 24.37 28.06
CA THR A 302 -15.53 23.02 27.64
C THR A 302 -16.60 21.95 27.91
N LEU A 303 -17.61 22.26 28.74
CA LEU A 303 -18.72 21.35 29.06
C LEU A 303 -19.83 21.31 27.98
N TYR A 304 -19.82 22.24 27.03
CA TYR A 304 -20.87 22.39 26.01
C TYR A 304 -20.42 21.95 24.61
N GLY A 305 -19.71 20.81 24.54
CA GLY A 305 -19.10 20.22 23.35
C GLY A 305 -19.82 20.56 22.04
N GLY A 306 -19.24 21.49 21.27
CA GLY A 306 -19.59 21.63 19.86
C GLY A 306 -19.01 20.44 19.10
N ASN A 307 -19.60 20.11 17.95
CA ASN A 307 -19.13 19.07 17.03
C ASN A 307 -17.71 19.37 16.50
N GLN A 308 -16.72 19.07 17.34
CA GLN A 308 -15.31 19.36 17.11
C GLN A 308 -14.61 18.26 16.30
N ASP A 309 -15.25 17.10 16.13
CA ASP A 309 -14.74 15.93 15.45
C ASP A 309 -15.60 15.55 14.22
N ASN A 310 -16.46 16.45 13.76
CA ASN A 310 -17.40 16.25 12.65
C ASN A 310 -18.34 15.03 12.79
N ILE A 311 -18.47 14.44 13.98
CA ILE A 311 -19.44 13.38 14.29
C ILE A 311 -20.34 13.85 15.41
N ILE A 312 -21.64 13.73 15.21
CA ILE A 312 -22.62 14.11 16.23
C ILE A 312 -22.87 12.90 17.14
N SER A 313 -22.39 13.00 18.37
CA SER A 313 -22.69 12.09 19.47
C SER A 313 -24.09 12.32 20.04
N PHE A 314 -24.61 11.35 20.79
CA PHE A 314 -25.90 11.49 21.47
C PHE A 314 -25.88 12.57 22.56
N SER A 315 -24.76 12.75 23.26
CA SER A 315 -24.63 13.84 24.22
C SER A 315 -24.66 15.21 23.54
N GLU A 316 -24.03 15.38 22.38
CA GLU A 316 -24.08 16.66 21.64
C GLU A 316 -25.48 16.96 21.14
N ALA A 317 -26.20 15.95 20.63
CA ALA A 317 -27.59 16.09 20.22
C ALA A 317 -28.49 16.50 21.39
N PHE A 318 -28.33 15.85 22.54
CA PHE A 318 -29.10 16.18 23.75
C PHE A 318 -28.75 17.56 24.31
N ASN A 319 -27.47 17.92 24.36
CA ASN A 319 -27.04 19.24 24.84
C ASN A 319 -27.59 20.36 23.94
N TRP A 320 -27.69 20.13 22.62
CA TRP A 320 -28.35 21.06 21.72
C TRP A 320 -29.84 21.21 22.06
N LEU A 321 -30.54 20.09 22.27
CA LEU A 321 -31.95 20.08 22.68
C LEU A 321 -32.14 20.81 24.03
N ASP A 322 -31.33 20.54 25.03
CA ASP A 322 -31.45 21.16 26.36
C ASP A 322 -31.21 22.68 26.29
N LEU A 323 -30.29 23.14 25.44
CA LEU A 323 -30.00 24.56 25.27
C LEU A 323 -31.01 25.33 24.41
N ASN A 324 -31.58 24.68 23.38
CA ASN A 324 -32.35 25.37 22.33
C ASN A 324 -33.80 24.89 22.18
N GLY A 325 -34.12 23.70 22.68
CA GLY A 325 -35.49 23.21 22.75
C GLY A 325 -36.34 24.13 23.61
N SER A 326 -37.61 24.27 23.27
CA SER A 326 -38.56 25.13 23.96
C SER A 326 -38.68 24.71 25.43
N MET A 327 -37.84 25.25 26.31
CA MET A 327 -38.05 25.16 27.75
C MET A 327 -39.30 25.98 28.06
N ASP A 328 -40.48 25.34 28.10
CA ASP A 328 -41.73 25.95 28.58
C ASP A 328 -41.58 26.27 30.07
N SER A 329 -40.85 27.34 30.37
CA SER A 329 -40.79 27.98 31.66
C SER A 329 -42.00 28.89 31.83
N ASN A 330 -43.19 28.27 31.81
CA ASN A 330 -44.50 28.75 32.21
C ASN A 330 -45.43 29.30 31.10
N SER A 331 -46.60 28.63 31.03
CA SER A 331 -47.95 29.19 31.31
C SER A 331 -48.93 29.45 30.15
N TYR A 332 -48.92 28.68 29.07
CA TYR A 332 -50.05 28.73 28.11
C TYR A 332 -50.93 27.49 28.00
N SER A 333 -50.46 26.30 28.37
CA SER A 333 -51.26 25.07 28.26
C SER A 333 -51.97 24.64 29.56
N GLY A 334 -51.47 25.05 30.72
CA GLY A 334 -51.93 24.53 32.01
C GLY A 334 -51.59 23.04 32.23
N LEU A 335 -50.71 22.46 31.41
CA LEU A 335 -50.39 21.02 31.38
C LEU A 335 -49.08 20.64 32.10
N GLY A 336 -48.28 21.60 32.55
CA GLY A 336 -46.99 21.36 33.25
C GLY A 336 -45.78 21.47 32.31
N PRO A 337 -44.53 21.52 32.84
CA PRO A 337 -43.31 21.62 32.04
C PRO A 337 -42.92 20.27 31.40
N GLU A 338 -42.31 20.34 30.20
CA GLU A 338 -41.50 19.27 29.60
C GLU A 338 -40.04 19.50 29.99
N THR A 339 -39.38 18.48 30.52
CA THR A 339 -37.96 18.59 30.89
C THR A 339 -37.27 17.30 30.47
N PRO A 340 -36.64 17.28 29.28
CA PRO A 340 -35.90 16.12 28.82
C PRO A 340 -34.81 15.70 29.81
N VAL A 341 -34.52 14.41 29.89
CA VAL A 341 -33.44 13.88 30.72
C VAL A 341 -32.53 12.98 29.88
N ASN A 342 -31.23 13.18 30.05
CA ASN A 342 -30.18 12.25 29.63
C ASN A 342 -29.72 11.48 30.87
N SER A 343 -29.98 10.18 30.85
CA SER A 343 -29.69 9.21 31.89
C SER A 343 -28.55 8.33 31.37
N ASP A 344 -27.33 8.66 31.81
CA ASP A 344 -26.06 8.13 31.30
C ASP A 344 -25.08 7.90 32.46
N PRO A 345 -25.29 6.86 33.29
CA PRO A 345 -24.55 6.66 34.54
C PRO A 345 -23.06 6.36 34.32
N GLU A 346 -22.65 5.96 33.11
CA GLU A 346 -21.27 5.69 32.71
C GLU A 346 -20.63 6.87 31.95
N GLU A 347 -21.35 7.97 31.72
CA GLU A 347 -20.90 9.15 30.97
C GLU A 347 -20.40 8.81 29.53
N ILE A 348 -21.03 7.84 28.86
CA ILE A 348 -20.62 7.33 27.55
C ILE A 348 -21.43 7.87 26.37
N ALA A 349 -22.46 8.68 26.60
CA ALA A 349 -23.27 9.31 25.54
C ALA A 349 -22.44 10.24 24.65
N ALA A 350 -21.40 10.89 25.20
CA ALA A 350 -20.45 11.71 24.46
C ALA A 350 -19.50 10.88 23.57
N ARG A 351 -19.46 9.56 23.78
CA ARG A 351 -18.66 8.60 23.01
C ARG A 351 -19.53 7.59 22.24
N THR A 352 -20.78 7.96 21.97
CA THR A 352 -21.76 7.10 21.28
C THR A 352 -22.50 7.90 20.20
N SER A 353 -22.63 7.32 19.00
CA SER A 353 -23.45 7.87 17.92
C SER A 353 -24.17 6.74 17.16
N PHE A 354 -25.14 7.10 16.31
CA PHE A 354 -25.76 6.12 15.41
C PHE A 354 -24.75 5.47 14.46
N LYS A 355 -23.79 6.24 13.94
CA LYS A 355 -22.82 5.73 12.95
C LYS A 355 -21.72 4.89 13.60
N TYR A 356 -21.22 5.34 14.74
CA TYR A 356 -20.18 4.67 15.51
C TYR A 356 -20.65 4.57 16.98
N PRO A 357 -21.16 3.40 17.39
CA PRO A 357 -21.58 3.14 18.76
C PRO A 357 -20.45 3.34 19.78
N ILE A 358 -19.19 3.17 19.37
CA ILE A 358 -18.02 3.54 20.16
C ILE A 358 -17.25 4.63 19.39
N LEU A 359 -17.08 5.79 20.00
CA LEU A 359 -16.30 6.91 19.47
C LEU A 359 -15.09 7.19 20.35
N LEU A 360 -13.90 7.20 19.73
CA LEU A 360 -12.64 7.60 20.34
C LEU A 360 -12.19 8.93 19.75
N TRP A 361 -12.09 9.94 20.60
CA TRP A 361 -11.66 11.29 20.20
C TRP A 361 -10.64 11.91 21.17
N GLU A 362 -10.27 11.17 22.21
CA GLU A 362 -9.28 11.53 23.23
C GLU A 362 -8.35 10.34 23.53
N ASP A 363 -7.23 10.64 24.19
CA ASP A 363 -6.19 9.67 24.51
C ASP A 363 -6.68 8.58 25.48
N ILE A 364 -6.18 7.36 25.30
CA ILE A 364 -6.47 6.22 26.18
C ILE A 364 -5.42 6.20 27.27
N THR A 365 -5.82 6.61 28.48
CA THR A 365 -4.93 6.83 29.63
C THR A 365 -5.11 5.82 30.77
N ASP A 366 -6.16 4.99 30.71
CA ASP A 366 -6.48 4.01 31.74
C ASP A 366 -5.45 2.88 31.77
N ALA A 367 -4.60 2.90 32.81
CA ALA A 367 -3.53 1.93 32.98
C ALA A 367 -4.06 0.49 33.10
N GLY A 368 -3.39 -0.46 32.42
CA GLY A 368 -3.83 -1.85 32.34
C GLY A 368 -4.40 -2.21 30.98
N THR A 369 -5.28 -3.20 30.93
CA THR A 369 -5.87 -3.71 29.69
C THR A 369 -7.26 -3.12 29.45
N ASN A 370 -7.41 -2.46 28.31
CA ASN A 370 -8.66 -1.91 27.81
C ASN A 370 -9.14 -2.77 26.64
N TYR A 371 -10.36 -3.27 26.74
CA TYR A 371 -10.99 -4.14 25.76
C TYR A 371 -12.03 -3.35 24.98
N LEU A 372 -11.96 -3.36 23.65
CA LEU A 372 -12.98 -2.78 22.80
C LEU A 372 -13.41 -3.77 21.71
N THR A 373 -14.72 -3.80 21.45
CA THR A 373 -15.38 -4.68 20.49
C THR A 373 -16.52 -3.94 19.78
N GLY A 374 -17.01 -4.47 18.65
CA GLY A 374 -18.07 -3.84 17.86
C GLY A 374 -17.59 -2.75 16.91
N ILE A 375 -18.46 -1.78 16.62
CA ILE A 375 -18.19 -0.73 15.62
C ILE A 375 -17.59 0.51 16.30
N ILE A 376 -16.34 0.81 15.95
CA ILE A 376 -15.50 1.83 16.59
C ILE A 376 -15.12 2.90 15.56
N GLY A 377 -15.35 4.17 15.88
CA GLY A 377 -14.87 5.33 15.11
C GLY A 377 -13.78 6.08 15.87
N ILE A 378 -12.65 6.34 15.23
CA ILE A 378 -11.56 7.18 15.76
C ILE A 378 -11.60 8.51 15.02
N SER A 379 -12.16 9.54 15.65
CA SER A 379 -12.55 10.79 14.98
C SER A 379 -11.53 11.93 15.12
N LYS A 380 -10.58 11.78 16.03
CA LYS A 380 -9.43 12.66 16.26
C LYS A 380 -8.17 11.82 16.50
N ASN A 381 -7.03 12.48 16.58
CA ASN A 381 -5.80 11.81 16.99
C ASN A 381 -5.97 11.24 18.40
N VAL A 382 -5.64 9.96 18.56
CA VAL A 382 -5.72 9.24 19.82
C VAL A 382 -4.38 8.60 20.09
N ASN A 383 -3.80 8.89 21.26
CA ASN A 383 -2.61 8.24 21.77
C ASN A 383 -3.01 7.16 22.77
N ILE A 384 -2.38 5.99 22.67
CA ILE A 384 -2.40 4.96 23.70
C ILE A 384 -1.18 5.21 24.58
N GLU A 385 -1.41 5.70 25.79
CA GLU A 385 -0.34 6.18 26.68
C GLU A 385 0.53 5.03 27.25
N PRO A 386 1.74 5.32 27.77
CA PRO A 386 2.61 4.31 28.33
C PRO A 386 1.95 3.53 29.49
N ASN A 387 2.20 2.23 29.57
CA ASN A 387 1.57 1.27 30.51
C ASN A 387 0.09 0.94 30.23
N VAL A 388 -0.45 1.39 29.10
CA VAL A 388 -1.77 1.03 28.60
C VAL A 388 -1.66 -0.09 27.57
N GLN A 389 -2.57 -1.06 27.64
CA GLN A 389 -2.78 -2.10 26.63
C GLN A 389 -4.18 -1.93 26.05
N LEU A 390 -4.29 -1.73 24.74
CA LEU A 390 -5.56 -1.76 24.01
C LEU A 390 -5.72 -3.11 23.31
N VAL A 391 -6.82 -3.81 23.55
CA VAL A 391 -7.17 -5.07 22.91
C VAL A 391 -8.44 -4.87 22.10
N LEU A 392 -8.34 -5.13 20.80
CA LEU A 392 -9.46 -5.14 19.88
C LEU A 392 -9.82 -6.58 19.54
N TYR A 393 -11.10 -6.94 19.60
CA TYR A 393 -11.59 -8.25 19.18
C TYR A 393 -13.03 -8.10 18.69
N ASP A 394 -13.40 -8.88 17.69
CA ASP A 394 -14.71 -8.78 17.03
C ASP A 394 -15.07 -7.31 16.76
N ALA A 395 -14.17 -6.60 16.09
CA ALA A 395 -14.22 -5.14 15.97
C ALA A 395 -14.09 -4.65 14.53
N LYS A 396 -14.86 -3.63 14.17
CA LYS A 396 -14.68 -2.81 12.96
C LYS A 396 -14.26 -1.41 13.35
N VAL A 397 -13.01 -1.07 13.09
CA VAL A 397 -12.39 0.21 13.45
C VAL A 397 -12.31 1.11 12.22
N TYR A 398 -12.83 2.33 12.33
CA TYR A 398 -12.78 3.34 11.28
C TYR A 398 -11.98 4.54 11.76
N LEU A 399 -10.82 4.80 11.15
CA LEU A 399 -10.10 6.06 11.35
C LEU A 399 -10.70 7.10 10.41
N ILE A 400 -11.29 8.16 10.96
CA ILE A 400 -12.02 9.18 10.19
C ILE A 400 -11.40 10.57 10.39
N ASN A 401 -11.76 11.55 9.55
CA ASN A 401 -11.22 12.92 9.59
C ASN A 401 -9.68 13.02 9.61
N ASP A 402 -8.99 12.15 8.87
CA ASP A 402 -7.52 12.09 8.87
C ASP A 402 -6.93 11.84 10.29
N ALA A 403 -7.69 11.25 11.22
CA ALA A 403 -7.20 10.84 12.53
C ALA A 403 -6.02 9.87 12.46
N HIS A 404 -5.09 10.02 13.40
CA HIS A 404 -3.99 9.10 13.65
C HIS A 404 -4.21 8.36 14.96
N LEU A 405 -3.92 7.06 14.97
CA LEU A 405 -3.84 6.26 16.19
C LEU A 405 -2.37 6.01 16.51
N VAL A 406 -1.91 6.45 17.67
CA VAL A 406 -0.49 6.35 18.07
C VAL A 406 -0.36 5.39 19.25
N VAL A 407 0.43 4.32 19.08
CA VAL A 407 0.84 3.43 20.17
C VAL A 407 2.15 3.95 20.74
N GLU A 408 2.12 4.67 21.86
CA GLU A 408 3.32 5.30 22.41
C GLU A 408 4.33 4.28 22.96
N ASN A 409 5.58 4.70 23.13
CA ASN A 409 6.60 3.86 23.73
C ASN A 409 6.21 3.41 25.16
N GLY A 410 6.17 2.10 25.39
CA GLY A 410 5.71 1.51 26.65
C GLY A 410 4.21 1.16 26.68
N ALA A 411 3.46 1.50 25.63
CA ALA A 411 2.10 1.03 25.40
C ALA A 411 2.08 -0.26 24.56
N GLN A 412 0.92 -0.93 24.51
CA GLN A 412 0.68 -2.09 23.66
C GLN A 412 -0.68 -2.02 22.97
N MET A 413 -0.70 -2.37 21.69
CA MET A 413 -1.93 -2.62 20.93
C MET A 413 -1.98 -4.10 20.52
N ILE A 414 -3.13 -4.74 20.74
CA ILE A 414 -3.37 -6.15 20.42
C ILE A 414 -4.58 -6.23 19.49
N PHE A 415 -4.39 -6.80 18.31
CA PHE A 415 -5.46 -7.21 17.43
C PHE A 415 -5.81 -8.69 17.67
N GLY A 416 -7.05 -8.94 18.08
CA GLY A 416 -7.62 -10.25 18.36
C GLY A 416 -8.40 -10.83 17.17
N ASP A 417 -9.27 -11.80 17.47
CA ASP A 417 -10.15 -12.44 16.49
C ASP A 417 -11.08 -11.43 15.81
N ASP A 418 -11.40 -11.66 14.53
CA ASP A 418 -12.41 -10.91 13.74
C ASP A 418 -12.25 -9.36 13.72
N VAL A 419 -11.01 -8.85 13.68
CA VAL A 419 -10.77 -7.39 13.59
C VAL A 419 -10.61 -6.91 12.14
N GLN A 420 -11.34 -5.87 11.79
CA GLN A 420 -11.21 -5.13 10.55
C GLN A 420 -10.92 -3.65 10.80
N VAL A 421 -10.00 -3.08 10.04
CA VAL A 421 -9.61 -1.68 10.17
C VAL A 421 -9.74 -0.96 8.84
N PHE A 422 -10.31 0.24 8.87
CA PHE A 422 -10.58 1.07 7.71
C PHE A 422 -10.00 2.48 7.90
N GLY A 423 -9.48 3.07 6.83
CA GLY A 423 -9.06 4.46 6.83
C GLY A 423 -8.78 5.02 5.44
N SER A 424 -8.70 6.34 5.36
CA SER A 424 -8.37 7.09 4.14
C SER A 424 -6.85 7.22 3.91
N ASN A 425 -6.44 7.92 2.86
CA ASN A 425 -5.03 8.06 2.48
C ASN A 425 -4.17 8.77 3.56
N ASN A 426 -4.79 9.55 4.43
CA ASN A 426 -4.08 10.33 5.46
C ASN A 426 -4.13 9.67 6.84
N ASN A 427 -5.00 8.68 7.04
CA ASN A 427 -5.09 7.98 8.31
C ASN A 427 -3.91 7.05 8.51
N VAL A 428 -3.27 7.10 9.68
CA VAL A 428 -2.10 6.27 9.99
C VAL A 428 -2.24 5.67 11.38
N ILE A 429 -1.86 4.40 11.51
CA ILE A 429 -1.56 3.76 12.79
C ILE A 429 -0.04 3.80 12.99
N GLU A 430 0.40 4.66 13.90
CA GLU A 430 1.80 4.84 14.23
C GLU A 430 2.17 4.03 15.48
N VAL A 431 3.17 3.17 15.39
CA VAL A 431 3.52 2.24 16.46
C VAL A 431 4.95 2.47 16.96
N GLU A 432 5.09 3.18 18.07
CA GLU A 432 6.35 3.32 18.81
C GLU A 432 6.48 2.26 19.93
N GLY A 433 5.35 1.83 20.50
CA GLY A 433 5.24 0.77 21.50
C GLY A 433 5.21 -0.65 20.92
N ALA A 434 4.46 -1.54 21.56
CA ALA A 434 4.29 -2.92 21.11
C ALA A 434 3.03 -3.07 20.24
N LEU A 435 3.13 -3.79 19.12
CA LEU A 435 1.99 -4.26 18.35
C LEU A 435 1.97 -5.79 18.34
N THR A 436 0.83 -6.39 18.60
CA THR A 436 0.65 -7.85 18.67
C THR A 436 -0.59 -8.27 17.92
N PHE A 437 -0.49 -9.36 17.16
CA PHE A 437 -1.62 -10.04 16.52
C PHE A 437 -1.81 -11.36 17.27
N ASN A 438 -2.97 -11.54 17.90
CA ASN A 438 -3.26 -12.67 18.79
C ASN A 438 -4.72 -13.12 18.66
N PHE A 439 -4.96 -13.99 17.69
CA PHE A 439 -6.27 -14.55 17.38
C PHE A 439 -6.21 -16.07 17.28
N THR A 440 -7.38 -16.72 17.31
CA THR A 440 -7.51 -18.18 17.33
C THR A 440 -8.26 -18.75 16.12
N THR A 441 -8.99 -17.90 15.39
CA THR A 441 -9.91 -18.29 14.32
C THR A 441 -9.67 -17.54 13.02
N THR A 442 -9.69 -16.22 13.03
CA THR A 442 -9.57 -15.39 11.83
C THR A 442 -8.59 -14.24 12.03
N GLY A 443 -7.78 -14.00 11.01
CA GLY A 443 -6.83 -12.90 10.96
C GLY A 443 -7.42 -11.50 10.95
N THR A 444 -6.55 -10.52 11.22
CA THR A 444 -6.88 -9.10 11.11
C THR A 444 -6.82 -8.63 9.65
N ILE A 445 -7.78 -7.82 9.23
CA ILE A 445 -7.85 -7.29 7.86
C ILE A 445 -7.79 -5.76 7.87
N PHE A 446 -6.84 -5.18 7.14
CA PHE A 446 -6.73 -3.74 6.90
C PHE A 446 -7.24 -3.40 5.51
N ASN A 447 -8.12 -2.40 5.43
CA ASN A 447 -8.75 -1.93 4.20
C ASN A 447 -8.69 -0.41 4.11
N ARG A 448 -8.76 0.10 2.88
CA ARG A 448 -9.09 1.51 2.65
C ARG A 448 -10.57 1.79 2.83
N ASP A 449 -10.89 3.03 3.18
CA ASP A 449 -12.26 3.54 3.16
C ASP A 449 -12.86 3.58 1.74
N GLU A 450 -14.19 3.53 1.66
CA GLU A 450 -14.91 3.74 0.41
C GLU A 450 -14.60 5.13 -0.17
N GLY A 451 -14.15 5.17 -1.43
CA GLY A 451 -13.76 6.41 -2.11
C GLY A 451 -12.31 6.85 -1.88
N ALA A 452 -11.58 6.22 -0.95
CA ALA A 452 -10.13 6.42 -0.84
C ALA A 452 -9.38 5.62 -1.92
N ASN A 453 -8.15 6.06 -2.24
CA ASN A 453 -7.27 5.29 -3.13
C ASN A 453 -6.49 4.23 -2.33
N TYR A 454 -6.04 4.61 -1.14
CA TYR A 454 -5.29 3.80 -0.19
C TYR A 454 -5.72 4.13 1.24
N PHE A 455 -5.49 3.19 2.15
CA PHE A 455 -5.34 3.46 3.58
C PHE A 455 -3.91 3.97 3.83
N GLY A 456 -3.76 5.10 4.50
CA GLY A 456 -2.48 5.69 4.88
C GLY A 456 -1.61 4.73 5.69
N GLY A 457 -2.24 3.81 6.42
CA GLY A 457 -1.68 2.50 6.73
C GLY A 457 -0.99 2.39 8.07
N ILE A 458 0.04 1.54 8.16
CA ILE A 458 0.71 1.19 9.41
C ILE A 458 2.19 1.58 9.31
N ASP A 459 2.64 2.38 10.27
CA ASP A 459 4.02 2.81 10.43
C ASP A 459 4.62 2.20 11.70
N LEU A 460 5.39 1.13 11.55
CA LEU A 460 6.10 0.47 12.65
C LEU A 460 7.41 1.21 12.94
N LYS A 461 7.47 1.93 14.06
CA LYS A 461 8.64 2.74 14.49
C LYS A 461 9.34 2.21 15.74
N SER A 462 8.84 1.13 16.35
CA SER A 462 9.41 0.61 17.59
C SER A 462 10.83 0.08 17.43
N THR A 463 11.81 0.78 18.01
CA THR A 463 13.22 0.40 17.93
C THR A 463 13.64 -0.61 19.00
N ALA A 464 12.76 -0.94 19.95
CA ALA A 464 13.08 -1.78 21.11
C ALA A 464 12.50 -3.20 21.06
N ILE A 465 11.59 -3.49 20.11
CA ILE A 465 10.75 -4.70 20.14
C ILE A 465 10.80 -5.42 18.79
N VAL A 466 10.71 -6.76 18.84
CA VAL A 466 10.47 -7.61 17.68
C VAL A 466 8.98 -7.55 17.35
N THR A 467 8.61 -7.06 16.18
CA THR A 467 7.22 -7.10 15.72
C THR A 467 7.01 -8.35 14.87
N SER A 468 5.97 -9.11 15.16
CA SER A 468 5.59 -10.29 14.37
C SER A 468 4.15 -10.15 13.88
N MET A 469 3.94 -10.41 12.60
CA MET A 469 2.62 -10.46 11.96
C MET A 469 2.45 -11.87 11.41
N ASP A 470 1.36 -12.52 11.79
CA ASP A 470 0.99 -13.83 11.28
C ASP A 470 -0.46 -13.76 10.83
N ASP A 471 -0.77 -14.28 9.64
CA ASP A 471 -2.13 -14.38 9.09
C ASP A 471 -2.89 -13.03 9.08
N VAL A 472 -2.21 -11.98 8.61
CA VAL A 472 -2.77 -10.62 8.47
C VAL A 472 -2.99 -10.29 6.99
N GLU A 473 -4.13 -9.70 6.66
CA GLU A 473 -4.45 -9.23 5.31
C GLU A 473 -4.41 -7.70 5.21
N LEU A 474 -3.70 -7.19 4.21
CA LEU A 474 -3.53 -5.75 3.95
C LEU A 474 -3.97 -5.42 2.51
N ASN A 475 -5.11 -4.78 2.39
CA ASN A 475 -5.72 -4.38 1.13
C ASN A 475 -5.61 -2.87 0.91
N TYR A 476 -4.97 -2.46 -0.18
CA TYR A 476 -4.75 -1.05 -0.52
C TYR A 476 -4.14 -0.25 0.63
N THR A 477 -3.19 -0.83 1.35
CA THR A 477 -2.65 -0.28 2.59
C THR A 477 -1.18 0.04 2.42
N ASN A 478 -0.72 1.20 2.91
CA ASN A 478 0.72 1.45 3.02
C ASN A 478 1.27 0.75 4.28
N PHE A 479 2.40 0.08 4.15
CA PHE A 479 3.07 -0.58 5.25
C PHE A 479 4.53 -0.18 5.28
N ASN A 480 4.93 0.56 6.31
CA ASN A 480 6.30 0.98 6.51
C ASN A 480 6.83 0.43 7.82
N SER A 481 8.08 -0.05 7.81
CA SER A 481 8.73 -0.53 9.01
C SER A 481 10.15 -0.01 9.15
N THR A 482 10.41 0.60 10.30
CA THR A 482 11.73 1.01 10.80
C THR A 482 12.08 0.29 12.11
N CYS A 483 11.26 -0.68 12.53
CA CYS A 483 11.50 -1.45 13.75
C CYS A 483 12.78 -2.29 13.67
N ASN A 484 13.33 -2.69 14.82
CA ASN A 484 14.61 -3.41 14.84
C ASN A 484 14.55 -4.79 14.17
N THR A 485 13.46 -5.52 14.37
CA THR A 485 13.24 -6.84 13.76
C THR A 485 11.76 -7.00 13.42
N LEU A 486 11.50 -7.32 12.16
CA LEU A 486 10.17 -7.59 11.62
C LEU A 486 10.09 -9.04 11.15
N ASN A 487 9.13 -9.80 11.69
CA ASN A 487 8.78 -11.13 11.19
C ASN A 487 7.37 -11.09 10.59
N ILE A 488 7.21 -11.58 9.37
CA ILE A 488 5.91 -11.71 8.69
C ILE A 488 5.76 -13.15 8.23
N SER A 489 4.64 -13.77 8.57
CA SER A 489 4.29 -15.12 8.13
C SER A 489 2.84 -15.21 7.70
N ASN A 490 2.53 -16.01 6.68
CA ASN A 490 1.15 -16.29 6.26
C ASN A 490 0.30 -15.04 5.95
N CYS A 491 0.93 -13.90 5.66
CA CYS A 491 0.20 -12.65 5.42
C CYS A 491 -0.13 -12.48 3.93
N VAL A 492 -1.17 -11.71 3.67
CA VAL A 492 -1.61 -11.38 2.30
C VAL A 492 -1.56 -9.87 2.10
N PHE A 493 -0.89 -9.42 1.04
CA PHE A 493 -0.81 -8.03 0.64
C PHE A 493 -1.41 -7.86 -0.75
N ASN A 494 -2.48 -7.09 -0.87
CA ASN A 494 -3.14 -6.80 -2.14
C ASN A 494 -3.12 -5.31 -2.43
N TYR A 495 -2.54 -4.92 -3.58
CA TYR A 495 -2.43 -3.52 -4.00
C TYR A 495 -1.84 -2.61 -2.92
N SER A 496 -0.88 -3.12 -2.15
CA SER A 496 -0.33 -2.45 -0.97
C SER A 496 1.09 -1.97 -1.23
N ASN A 497 1.46 -0.81 -0.69
CA ASN A 497 2.82 -0.26 -0.82
C ASN A 497 3.64 -0.68 0.39
N ILE A 498 4.83 -1.26 0.18
CA ILE A 498 5.60 -1.90 1.25
C ILE A 498 7.04 -1.40 1.23
N ASN A 499 7.47 -0.78 2.33
CA ASN A 499 8.83 -0.25 2.47
C ASN A 499 9.47 -0.63 3.80
N PHE A 500 10.70 -1.11 3.73
CA PHE A 500 11.48 -1.52 4.90
C PHE A 500 12.78 -0.71 5.03
N THR A 501 13.01 -0.16 6.22
CA THR A 501 14.33 0.28 6.68
C THR A 501 14.74 -0.43 7.97
N SER A 502 14.05 -1.53 8.29
CA SER A 502 14.33 -2.38 9.45
C SER A 502 15.67 -3.11 9.31
N PRO A 503 16.54 -3.14 10.35
CA PRO A 503 17.80 -3.87 10.32
C PRO A 503 17.67 -5.37 10.08
N THR A 504 16.53 -5.97 10.41
CA THR A 504 16.25 -7.39 10.16
C THR A 504 14.79 -7.57 9.75
N VAL A 505 14.56 -8.21 8.61
CA VAL A 505 13.23 -8.52 8.07
C VAL A 505 13.21 -9.99 7.66
N ASN A 506 12.27 -10.76 8.19
CA ASN A 506 12.05 -12.15 7.82
C ASN A 506 10.60 -12.30 7.36
N ILE A 507 10.41 -12.69 6.09
CA ILE A 507 9.10 -12.86 5.48
C ILE A 507 9.00 -14.29 4.97
N THR A 508 7.97 -15.01 5.40
CA THR A 508 7.78 -16.42 5.07
C THR A 508 6.35 -16.69 4.64
N SER A 509 6.13 -17.61 3.69
CA SER A 509 4.79 -18.12 3.33
C SER A 509 3.73 -17.03 3.11
N SER A 510 4.10 -15.90 2.51
CA SER A 510 3.24 -14.73 2.35
C SER A 510 2.99 -14.40 0.89
N ASP A 511 1.84 -13.81 0.58
CA ASP A 511 1.39 -13.52 -0.78
C ASP A 511 1.36 -12.01 -1.06
N PHE A 512 1.94 -11.60 -2.19
CA PHE A 512 2.04 -10.20 -2.63
C PHE A 512 1.46 -10.02 -4.03
N THR A 513 0.29 -9.39 -4.11
CA THR A 513 -0.46 -9.24 -5.36
C THR A 513 -0.64 -7.77 -5.75
N HIS A 514 -0.12 -7.38 -6.92
CA HIS A 514 -0.15 -6.00 -7.42
C HIS A 514 0.48 -4.95 -6.48
N CYS A 515 1.53 -5.31 -5.75
CA CYS A 515 2.19 -4.44 -4.77
C CYS A 515 3.32 -3.58 -5.35
N GLY A 516 3.59 -3.68 -6.66
CA GLY A 516 4.76 -3.02 -7.23
C GLY A 516 6.06 -3.69 -6.78
N TYR A 517 7.12 -2.90 -6.62
CA TYR A 517 8.32 -3.36 -5.91
C TYR A 517 8.11 -3.25 -4.40
N ILE A 518 8.55 -4.28 -3.69
CA ILE A 518 8.73 -4.24 -2.25
C ILE A 518 10.16 -3.76 -2.00
N TYR A 519 10.28 -2.65 -1.28
CA TYR A 519 11.55 -1.95 -1.13
C TYR A 519 12.20 -2.26 0.21
N SER A 520 13.51 -2.54 0.18
CA SER A 520 14.37 -2.48 1.35
C SER A 520 15.63 -1.69 1.01
N ASN A 521 15.97 -0.72 1.86
CA ASN A 521 17.13 0.15 1.66
C ASN A 521 18.36 -0.26 2.49
N THR A 522 18.19 -1.20 3.42
CA THR A 522 19.26 -1.80 4.22
C THR A 522 18.71 -2.97 5.04
N GLY A 523 19.60 -3.74 5.67
CA GLY A 523 19.27 -4.75 6.66
C GLY A 523 19.57 -6.18 6.23
N ASN A 524 19.43 -7.10 7.17
CA ASN A 524 19.38 -8.54 6.91
C ASN A 524 17.97 -8.91 6.48
N ILE A 525 17.79 -9.16 5.19
CA ILE A 525 16.48 -9.37 4.58
C ILE A 525 16.35 -10.82 4.14
N THR A 526 15.29 -11.48 4.57
CA THR A 526 14.96 -12.85 4.18
C THR A 526 13.53 -12.93 3.65
N PHE A 527 13.38 -13.47 2.45
CA PHE A 527 12.11 -13.92 1.89
C PHE A 527 12.18 -15.42 1.62
N GLU A 528 11.23 -16.19 2.15
CA GLU A 528 11.17 -17.65 2.02
C GLU A 528 9.75 -18.11 1.66
N ASN A 529 9.63 -19.08 0.76
CA ASN A 529 8.36 -19.76 0.44
C ASN A 529 7.19 -18.80 0.13
N SER A 530 7.45 -17.65 -0.48
CA SER A 530 6.46 -16.57 -0.67
C SER A 530 6.09 -16.38 -2.14
N THR A 531 4.89 -15.86 -2.40
CA THR A 531 4.36 -15.65 -3.76
C THR A 531 4.30 -14.17 -4.12
N PHE A 532 4.74 -13.84 -5.33
CA PHE A 532 4.69 -12.49 -5.90
C PHE A 532 3.97 -12.54 -7.23
N THR A 533 2.82 -11.89 -7.34
CA THR A 533 2.01 -11.82 -8.57
C THR A 533 1.84 -10.36 -8.96
N TYR A 534 2.33 -9.95 -10.14
CA TYR A 534 2.44 -8.53 -10.50
C TYR A 534 3.20 -7.68 -9.46
N SER A 535 4.14 -8.31 -8.74
CA SER A 535 4.96 -7.70 -7.68
C SER A 535 6.42 -8.14 -7.84
N GLY A 536 7.40 -7.43 -7.25
CA GLY A 536 8.81 -7.82 -7.29
C GLY A 536 9.58 -7.31 -6.08
N LEU A 537 10.88 -7.64 -5.99
CA LEU A 537 11.76 -7.22 -4.90
C LEU A 537 12.81 -6.22 -5.40
N PHE A 538 12.94 -5.09 -4.69
CA PHE A 538 14.05 -4.15 -4.84
C PHE A 538 14.78 -4.05 -3.50
N LEU A 539 15.92 -4.72 -3.39
CA LEU A 539 16.70 -4.81 -2.16
C LEU A 539 18.05 -4.11 -2.37
N GLN A 540 18.29 -3.05 -1.60
CA GLN A 540 19.52 -2.27 -1.61
C GLN A 540 20.17 -2.26 -0.22
N GLU A 541 21.50 -2.20 -0.17
CA GLU A 541 22.26 -1.95 1.06
C GLU A 541 22.92 -0.56 1.01
N GLN A 542 22.36 0.43 1.72
CA GLN A 542 22.85 1.82 1.68
C GLN A 542 23.84 2.20 2.80
N THR A 543 24.16 1.29 3.73
CA THR A 543 24.97 1.61 4.94
C THR A 543 26.45 1.26 4.82
N ASN A 544 26.88 0.68 3.69
CA ASN A 544 28.23 0.13 3.45
C ASN A 544 28.62 -0.92 4.51
N ASN A 545 27.65 -1.71 4.96
CA ASN A 545 27.86 -2.74 5.97
C ASN A 545 28.01 -4.11 5.31
N SER A 546 29.26 -4.56 5.20
CA SER A 546 29.63 -5.82 4.57
C SER A 546 29.09 -7.09 5.25
N ASP A 547 28.49 -6.96 6.44
CA ASP A 547 27.90 -8.09 7.16
C ASP A 547 26.43 -8.34 6.85
N LEU A 548 25.73 -7.38 6.24
CA LEU A 548 24.32 -7.50 5.90
C LEU A 548 24.10 -8.42 4.68
N MET A 549 22.99 -9.15 4.71
CA MET A 549 22.66 -10.14 3.69
C MET A 549 21.24 -9.99 3.15
N ALA A 550 21.09 -10.15 1.84
CA ALA A 550 19.80 -10.37 1.18
C ALA A 550 19.62 -11.85 0.81
N LYS A 551 18.58 -12.49 1.35
CA LYS A 551 18.25 -13.90 1.12
C LYS A 551 16.85 -14.02 0.51
N VAL A 552 16.75 -14.71 -0.62
CA VAL A 552 15.48 -14.98 -1.31
C VAL A 552 15.45 -16.45 -1.74
N GLU A 553 14.61 -17.25 -1.10
CA GLU A 553 14.58 -18.69 -1.35
C GLU A 553 13.18 -19.28 -1.49
N GLU A 554 13.04 -20.27 -2.37
CA GLU A 554 11.80 -21.03 -2.54
C GLU A 554 10.56 -20.17 -2.86
N CYS A 555 10.76 -18.98 -3.44
CA CYS A 555 9.68 -18.07 -3.78
C CYS A 555 9.18 -18.26 -5.22
N LEU A 556 7.91 -17.91 -5.45
CA LEU A 556 7.26 -17.93 -6.75
C LEU A 556 7.00 -16.49 -7.24
N PHE A 557 7.49 -16.14 -8.42
CA PHE A 557 7.31 -14.84 -9.05
C PHE A 557 6.59 -15.00 -10.38
N THR A 558 5.44 -14.35 -10.55
CA THR A 558 4.65 -14.43 -11.79
C THR A 558 4.13 -13.09 -12.29
N SER A 559 4.20 -12.90 -13.62
CA SER A 559 3.47 -11.88 -14.38
C SER A 559 3.86 -10.42 -14.08
N ASN A 560 4.99 -9.93 -14.58
CA ASN A 560 5.34 -8.49 -14.48
C ASN A 560 6.33 -8.01 -15.56
N GLN A 561 5.82 -7.61 -16.72
CA GLN A 561 6.67 -7.27 -17.87
C GLN A 561 7.33 -5.87 -17.80
N THR A 562 7.22 -5.14 -16.68
CA THR A 562 7.75 -3.77 -16.61
C THR A 562 9.08 -3.65 -15.88
N TYR A 563 9.43 -4.62 -15.02
CA TYR A 563 10.66 -4.59 -14.23
C TYR A 563 11.10 -6.00 -13.82
N ALA A 564 12.19 -6.12 -13.04
CA ALA A 564 12.79 -7.40 -12.66
C ALA A 564 12.06 -8.09 -11.49
N ALA A 565 12.12 -9.43 -11.42
CA ALA A 565 11.53 -10.14 -10.28
C ALA A 565 12.32 -9.91 -8.99
N ILE A 566 13.64 -10.02 -9.08
CA ILE A 566 14.56 -9.77 -7.97
C ILE A 566 15.65 -8.81 -8.42
N HIS A 567 15.70 -7.63 -7.81
CA HIS A 567 16.74 -6.63 -8.02
C HIS A 567 17.56 -6.48 -6.73
N LEU A 568 18.86 -6.78 -6.81
CA LEU A 568 19.82 -6.63 -5.71
C LEU A 568 20.86 -5.55 -6.06
N LEU A 569 21.04 -4.61 -5.14
CA LEU A 569 21.98 -3.49 -5.28
C LEU A 569 22.85 -3.37 -4.03
N ASP A 570 24.17 -3.26 -4.22
CA ASP A 570 25.17 -2.96 -3.17
C ASP A 570 25.35 -3.98 -2.04
N TYR A 571 24.56 -5.06 -2.03
CA TYR A 571 24.71 -6.14 -1.05
C TYR A 571 26.03 -6.90 -1.22
N ASP A 572 26.86 -6.88 -0.17
CA ASP A 572 28.10 -7.67 -0.12
C ASP A 572 27.84 -9.16 0.02
N LYS A 573 26.78 -9.56 0.74
CA LYS A 573 26.34 -10.96 0.89
C LYS A 573 24.92 -11.13 0.36
N TYR A 574 24.71 -12.18 -0.42
CA TYR A 574 23.37 -12.56 -0.86
C TYR A 574 23.25 -14.06 -1.07
N TYR A 575 22.02 -14.56 -1.06
CA TYR A 575 21.70 -15.97 -1.34
C TYR A 575 20.33 -16.05 -2.04
N VAL A 576 20.34 -16.42 -3.33
CA VAL A 576 19.13 -16.51 -4.16
C VAL A 576 18.98 -17.94 -4.66
N TYR A 577 18.02 -18.67 -4.10
CA TYR A 577 17.99 -20.13 -4.20
C TYR A 577 16.59 -20.70 -4.48
N ALA A 578 16.50 -21.61 -5.45
CA ALA A 578 15.27 -22.39 -5.71
C ALA A 578 14.00 -21.55 -5.94
N ASN A 579 14.12 -20.37 -6.54
CA ASN A 579 12.98 -19.55 -6.91
C ASN A 579 12.43 -19.95 -8.29
N ASP A 580 11.12 -19.80 -8.51
CA ASP A 580 10.47 -19.99 -9.80
C ASP A 580 9.99 -18.62 -10.33
N ILE A 581 10.51 -18.17 -11.46
CA ILE A 581 10.35 -16.83 -12.00
C ILE A 581 9.87 -16.91 -13.44
N GLN A 582 8.72 -16.30 -13.72
CA GLN A 582 8.12 -16.31 -15.05
C GLN A 582 7.43 -14.99 -15.44
N TYR A 583 7.55 -14.62 -16.71
CA TYR A 583 6.88 -13.46 -17.33
C TYR A 583 7.28 -12.09 -16.76
N TYR A 584 8.55 -11.91 -16.40
CA TYR A 584 9.10 -10.61 -15.96
C TYR A 584 9.77 -9.84 -17.10
N LEU A 585 10.15 -8.57 -16.91
CA LEU A 585 11.09 -7.92 -17.83
C LEU A 585 12.44 -8.64 -17.78
N ASN A 586 13.02 -8.73 -16.58
CA ASN A 586 14.22 -9.51 -16.30
C ASN A 586 13.95 -10.45 -15.11
N GLY A 587 14.59 -11.62 -15.07
CA GLY A 587 14.41 -12.54 -13.95
C GLY A 587 15.11 -12.02 -12.69
N ILE A 588 16.44 -12.10 -12.68
CA ILE A 588 17.28 -11.68 -11.56
C ILE A 588 18.31 -10.65 -12.03
N GLU A 589 18.44 -9.55 -11.30
CA GLU A 589 19.41 -8.49 -11.56
C GLU A 589 20.28 -8.19 -10.34
N LEU A 590 21.59 -8.19 -10.56
CA LEU A 590 22.59 -7.84 -9.56
C LEU A 590 23.43 -6.65 -10.07
N TYR A 591 23.50 -5.59 -9.27
CA TYR A 591 24.32 -4.41 -9.55
C TYR A 591 25.24 -4.13 -8.36
N TYR A 592 26.56 -4.09 -8.61
CA TYR A 592 27.57 -3.75 -7.61
C TYR A 592 27.53 -4.63 -6.33
N THR A 593 27.12 -5.88 -6.47
CA THR A 593 26.94 -6.84 -5.36
C THR A 593 28.12 -7.81 -5.21
N GLY A 594 28.22 -8.44 -4.04
CA GLY A 594 29.14 -9.56 -3.80
C GLY A 594 30.56 -9.18 -3.37
N GLY A 595 30.75 -8.07 -2.65
CA GLY A 595 32.06 -7.70 -2.09
C GLY A 595 32.50 -8.55 -0.88
N GLY A 596 31.57 -9.23 -0.19
CA GLY A 596 31.86 -10.04 1.01
C GLY A 596 32.53 -11.40 0.72
N HIS A 597 32.95 -12.14 1.76
CA HIS A 597 33.42 -13.54 1.64
C HIS A 597 32.25 -14.51 1.40
N ALA A 598 32.49 -15.66 0.74
CA ALA A 598 31.43 -16.61 0.34
C ALA A 598 31.11 -17.71 1.37
N TYR A 599 31.81 -17.76 2.50
CA TYR A 599 31.65 -18.80 3.52
C TYR A 599 30.67 -18.34 4.63
N PRO A 600 29.75 -19.21 5.09
CA PRO A 600 29.62 -20.61 4.73
C PRO A 600 28.84 -20.92 3.44
N ASN A 601 28.12 -19.97 2.81
CA ASN A 601 27.46 -20.10 1.49
C ASN A 601 26.80 -18.77 1.05
N TYR A 602 27.59 -17.78 0.64
CA TYR A 602 27.10 -16.49 0.14
C TYR A 602 27.52 -16.25 -1.32
N GLN A 603 26.95 -15.21 -1.92
CA GLN A 603 27.04 -14.90 -3.35
C GLN A 603 26.57 -16.05 -4.24
N VAL A 604 25.51 -16.75 -3.81
CA VAL A 604 24.96 -17.93 -4.50
C VAL A 604 23.72 -17.54 -5.30
N LEU A 605 23.70 -17.95 -6.56
CA LEU A 605 22.54 -17.97 -7.45
C LEU A 605 22.34 -19.41 -7.88
N ALA A 606 21.48 -20.17 -7.19
CA ALA A 606 21.40 -21.61 -7.43
C ALA A 606 20.00 -22.20 -7.49
N ASN A 607 19.83 -23.22 -8.34
CA ASN A 607 18.57 -23.95 -8.51
C ASN A 607 17.35 -23.09 -8.88
N ASN A 608 17.54 -21.86 -9.35
CA ASN A 608 16.45 -21.01 -9.78
C ASN A 608 15.93 -21.45 -11.16
N HIS A 609 14.63 -21.32 -11.35
CA HIS A 609 13.95 -21.55 -12.61
C HIS A 609 13.48 -20.21 -13.16
N ILE A 610 13.98 -19.80 -14.33
CA ILE A 610 13.75 -18.47 -14.90
C ILE A 610 13.32 -18.63 -16.35
N THR A 611 12.09 -18.23 -16.63
CA THR A 611 11.46 -18.51 -17.94
C THR A 611 10.63 -17.35 -18.45
N ASP A 612 10.47 -17.30 -19.77
CA ASP A 612 9.54 -16.39 -20.45
C ASP A 612 9.72 -14.91 -20.03
N CYS A 613 10.94 -14.49 -19.66
CA CYS A 613 11.23 -13.09 -19.39
C CYS A 613 11.34 -12.32 -20.70
N ALA A 614 10.77 -11.12 -20.73
CA ALA A 614 10.68 -10.29 -21.94
C ALA A 614 12.05 -9.77 -22.43
N ASN A 615 13.07 -9.81 -21.58
CA ASN A 615 14.45 -9.45 -21.90
C ASN A 615 15.40 -10.53 -21.35
N THR A 616 16.09 -10.31 -20.23
CA THR A 616 17.15 -11.22 -19.79
C THR A 616 16.72 -12.09 -18.61
N GLY A 617 17.02 -13.39 -18.65
CA GLY A 617 16.82 -14.28 -17.51
C GLY A 617 17.62 -13.83 -16.27
N MET A 618 18.92 -13.59 -16.43
CA MET A 618 19.79 -13.14 -15.34
C MET A 618 20.84 -12.12 -15.80
N ILE A 619 21.01 -11.02 -15.05
CA ILE A 619 22.00 -9.96 -15.29
C ILE A 619 22.90 -9.79 -14.07
N LEU A 620 24.22 -9.83 -14.29
CA LEU A 620 25.22 -9.45 -13.28
C LEU A 620 26.09 -8.32 -13.82
N TYR A 621 25.95 -7.13 -13.25
CA TYR A 621 26.71 -5.94 -13.62
C TYR A 621 27.67 -5.54 -12.50
N ASN A 622 28.97 -5.61 -12.78
CA ASN A 622 30.03 -5.26 -11.83
C ASN A 622 29.86 -5.96 -10.46
N SER A 623 29.38 -7.20 -10.52
CA SER A 623 29.02 -8.02 -9.36
C SER A 623 29.83 -9.31 -9.31
N SER A 624 29.92 -9.90 -8.12
CA SER A 624 30.48 -11.23 -7.94
C SER A 624 29.37 -12.27 -7.72
N GLY A 625 29.52 -13.51 -8.20
CA GLY A 625 28.49 -14.54 -8.01
C GLY A 625 28.85 -15.97 -8.44
N ARG A 626 28.27 -16.94 -7.73
CA ARG A 626 28.35 -18.37 -8.01
C ARG A 626 27.03 -18.84 -8.62
N ILE A 627 27.02 -19.03 -9.94
CA ILE A 627 25.84 -19.43 -10.69
C ILE A 627 25.85 -20.95 -10.83
N LEU A 628 24.91 -21.61 -10.16
CA LEU A 628 24.95 -23.05 -9.96
C LEU A 628 23.59 -23.71 -10.25
N ASN A 629 23.54 -24.67 -11.18
CA ASN A 629 22.37 -25.53 -11.38
C ASN A 629 21.02 -24.79 -11.64
N ASN A 630 21.05 -23.60 -12.23
CA ASN A 630 19.83 -22.88 -12.60
C ASN A 630 19.28 -23.39 -13.93
N HIS A 631 17.97 -23.24 -14.13
CA HIS A 631 17.28 -23.51 -15.38
C HIS A 631 16.78 -22.19 -15.98
N ILE A 632 17.36 -21.77 -17.11
CA ILE A 632 17.11 -20.47 -17.72
C ILE A 632 16.75 -20.69 -19.19
N TYR A 633 15.50 -20.44 -19.58
CA TYR A 633 15.07 -20.71 -20.95
C TYR A 633 13.89 -19.86 -21.43
N ASN A 634 13.69 -19.75 -22.75
CA ASN A 634 12.64 -18.93 -23.39
C ASN A 634 12.68 -17.44 -23.02
N ASN A 635 13.86 -16.88 -22.75
CA ASN A 635 14.04 -15.45 -22.56
C ASN A 635 14.65 -14.83 -23.83
N GLU A 636 14.72 -13.51 -23.93
CA GLU A 636 15.44 -12.86 -25.04
C GLU A 636 16.95 -13.21 -24.97
N ASP A 637 17.53 -13.01 -23.79
CA ASP A 637 18.89 -13.45 -23.44
C ASP A 637 18.83 -14.33 -22.18
N GLY A 638 19.58 -15.42 -22.12
CA GLY A 638 19.66 -16.29 -20.95
C GLY A 638 20.40 -15.60 -19.79
N LEU A 639 21.71 -15.45 -19.94
CA LEU A 639 22.60 -14.87 -18.93
C LEU A 639 23.45 -13.73 -19.52
N ARG A 640 23.46 -12.56 -18.87
CA ARG A 640 24.32 -11.41 -19.24
C ARG A 640 25.28 -11.04 -18.11
N LEU A 641 26.58 -11.16 -18.39
CA LEU A 641 27.68 -10.87 -17.46
C LEU A 641 28.44 -9.62 -17.92
N LEU A 642 28.33 -8.53 -17.17
CA LEU A 642 28.67 -7.19 -17.64
C LEU A 642 29.69 -6.50 -16.74
N ASN A 643 30.56 -5.70 -17.35
CA ASN A 643 31.45 -4.74 -16.69
C ASN A 643 32.24 -5.29 -15.49
N GLU A 644 33.26 -6.11 -15.77
CA GLU A 644 34.21 -6.63 -14.77
C GLU A 644 33.63 -7.59 -13.73
N SER A 645 32.36 -8.05 -13.89
CA SER A 645 31.78 -9.10 -13.04
C SER A 645 32.71 -10.32 -12.84
N TYR A 646 32.69 -10.88 -11.62
CA TYR A 646 33.49 -12.03 -11.20
C TYR A 646 32.57 -13.22 -10.95
N THR A 647 32.57 -14.22 -11.82
CA THR A 647 31.59 -15.31 -11.72
C THR A 647 32.20 -16.67 -11.99
N LEU A 648 31.64 -17.69 -11.35
CA LEU A 648 31.70 -19.07 -11.83
C LEU A 648 30.31 -19.45 -12.35
N LEU A 649 30.29 -20.27 -13.40
CA LEU A 649 29.08 -20.86 -13.96
C LEU A 649 29.28 -22.37 -14.07
N ASP A 650 28.81 -23.10 -13.06
CA ASP A 650 29.03 -24.54 -12.99
C ASP A 650 27.73 -25.31 -12.74
N GLY A 651 27.61 -26.44 -13.41
CA GLY A 651 26.59 -27.42 -13.12
C GLY A 651 27.07 -28.54 -12.19
N ASN A 652 26.28 -29.59 -12.14
CA ASN A 652 26.52 -30.77 -11.35
C ASN A 652 27.21 -31.86 -12.20
N PRO A 653 28.48 -32.20 -11.93
CA PRO A 653 29.21 -33.22 -12.69
C PRO A 653 28.58 -34.61 -12.62
N GLU A 654 27.82 -34.89 -11.57
CA GLU A 654 27.16 -36.18 -11.33
C GLU A 654 25.72 -36.23 -11.90
N ALA A 655 25.30 -35.22 -12.66
CA ALA A 655 23.95 -35.18 -13.20
C ALA A 655 23.69 -36.34 -14.17
N THR A 656 22.58 -37.05 -13.97
CA THR A 656 22.12 -38.13 -14.84
C THR A 656 20.95 -37.73 -15.73
N ILE A 657 20.31 -36.59 -15.43
CA ILE A 657 19.20 -35.98 -16.16
C ILE A 657 19.42 -34.47 -16.27
N TYR A 658 18.79 -33.82 -17.26
CA TYR A 658 18.97 -32.39 -17.52
C TYR A 658 18.58 -31.48 -16.35
N TYR A 659 17.57 -31.87 -15.58
CA TYR A 659 17.07 -31.07 -14.44
C TYR A 659 18.03 -31.01 -13.25
N ASN A 660 19.09 -31.83 -13.22
CA ASN A 660 19.99 -31.92 -12.07
C ASN A 660 21.26 -31.09 -12.24
N THR A 661 21.35 -30.26 -13.29
CA THR A 661 22.54 -29.47 -13.62
C THR A 661 22.15 -28.11 -14.20
N GLN A 662 23.11 -27.20 -14.35
CA GLN A 662 22.89 -25.90 -14.96
C GLN A 662 22.40 -26.10 -16.41
N ASN A 663 21.27 -25.49 -16.75
CA ASN A 663 20.61 -25.68 -18.03
C ASN A 663 20.14 -24.33 -18.58
N ILE A 664 20.89 -23.78 -19.53
CA ILE A 664 20.57 -22.54 -20.22
C ILE A 664 20.29 -22.89 -21.68
N LYS A 665 19.04 -22.71 -22.11
CA LYS A 665 18.62 -23.14 -23.44
C LYS A 665 17.49 -22.32 -24.04
N ASP A 666 17.35 -22.40 -25.35
CA ASP A 666 16.21 -21.86 -26.11
C ASP A 666 15.93 -20.39 -25.75
N ASN A 667 16.97 -19.59 -25.57
CA ASN A 667 16.85 -18.14 -25.44
C ASN A 667 17.03 -17.50 -26.82
N ASP A 668 16.28 -16.44 -27.14
CA ASP A 668 16.13 -15.94 -28.52
C ASP A 668 17.45 -15.49 -29.17
N PHE A 669 18.40 -14.96 -28.40
CA PHE A 669 19.68 -14.46 -28.92
C PHE A 669 20.91 -15.17 -28.37
N TYR A 670 21.12 -15.09 -27.05
CA TYR A 670 22.31 -15.67 -26.43
C TYR A 670 21.90 -16.52 -25.23
N GLU A 671 22.45 -17.72 -25.14
CA GLU A 671 22.38 -18.48 -23.89
C GLU A 671 23.27 -17.80 -22.85
N VAL A 672 24.49 -17.43 -23.24
CA VAL A 672 25.42 -16.69 -22.39
C VAL A 672 26.07 -15.56 -23.16
N TYR A 673 25.87 -14.34 -22.68
CA TYR A 673 26.59 -13.15 -23.10
C TYR A 673 27.55 -12.68 -21.99
N ALA A 674 28.81 -12.46 -22.34
CA ALA A 674 29.80 -11.89 -21.43
C ALA A 674 30.56 -10.72 -22.08
N SER A 675 30.69 -9.63 -21.34
CA SER A 675 31.58 -8.53 -21.72
C SER A 675 33.06 -8.91 -21.55
N ARG A 676 33.99 -8.14 -22.16
CA ARG A 676 35.41 -8.45 -22.32
C ARG A 676 36.12 -9.07 -21.12
N TYR A 677 35.80 -8.62 -19.91
CA TYR A 677 36.45 -9.07 -18.68
C TYR A 677 35.54 -9.84 -17.72
N SER A 678 34.30 -10.12 -18.12
CA SER A 678 33.24 -10.72 -17.28
C SER A 678 32.94 -12.19 -17.58
N PHE A 679 33.64 -12.81 -18.53
CA PHE A 679 33.45 -14.25 -18.80
C PHE A 679 33.76 -15.06 -17.52
N PRO A 680 32.92 -16.04 -17.14
CA PRO A 680 33.09 -16.79 -15.89
C PRO A 680 34.45 -17.45 -15.81
N TYR A 681 35.12 -17.46 -14.65
CA TYR A 681 36.45 -18.10 -14.53
C TYR A 681 36.38 -19.63 -14.45
N SER A 682 35.20 -20.18 -14.16
CA SER A 682 34.86 -21.60 -14.32
C SER A 682 33.58 -21.70 -15.14
N PHE A 683 33.57 -22.62 -16.10
CA PHE A 683 32.47 -22.82 -17.06
C PHE A 683 32.33 -24.31 -17.37
N HIS A 684 31.87 -25.11 -16.41
CA HIS A 684 31.86 -26.58 -16.53
C HIS A 684 30.52 -27.21 -16.15
N TYR A 685 30.25 -28.40 -16.70
CA TYR A 685 29.07 -29.20 -16.40
C TYR A 685 27.74 -28.50 -16.70
N ASN A 686 27.75 -27.54 -17.64
CA ASN A 686 26.55 -26.83 -18.06
C ASN A 686 25.93 -27.48 -19.30
N ILE A 687 24.61 -27.40 -19.41
CA ILE A 687 23.90 -27.60 -20.67
C ILE A 687 23.69 -26.21 -21.26
N ILE A 688 24.31 -25.98 -22.42
CA ILE A 688 24.23 -24.73 -23.18
C ILE A 688 23.85 -25.12 -24.59
N LYS A 689 22.57 -25.00 -24.95
CA LYS A 689 22.07 -25.49 -26.24
C LYS A 689 20.88 -24.68 -26.69
N ASP A 690 20.62 -24.72 -27.98
CA ASP A 690 19.38 -24.27 -28.58
C ASP A 690 18.76 -25.46 -29.33
N ASP A 691 17.53 -25.85 -28.97
CA ASP A 691 16.85 -27.02 -29.54
C ASP A 691 16.41 -26.80 -31.01
N ASP A 692 16.38 -25.56 -31.50
CA ASP A 692 16.15 -25.24 -32.91
C ASP A 692 17.40 -24.74 -33.68
N ASN A 693 18.59 -24.93 -33.07
CA ASN A 693 19.88 -24.49 -33.61
C ASN A 693 20.09 -24.86 -35.09
N ALA A 694 19.96 -23.85 -35.97
CA ALA A 694 20.10 -23.96 -37.41
C ALA A 694 21.47 -23.43 -37.88
N PRO A 695 22.02 -23.90 -39.01
CA PRO A 695 23.27 -23.34 -39.53
C PRO A 695 23.15 -21.82 -39.79
N ASN A 696 24.05 -21.02 -39.20
CA ASN A 696 24.04 -19.55 -39.14
C ASN A 696 23.00 -18.90 -38.19
N SER A 697 22.57 -19.61 -37.15
CA SER A 697 21.91 -19.06 -35.96
C SER A 697 22.78 -18.05 -35.22
N GLU A 698 22.19 -17.34 -34.27
CA GLU A 698 22.89 -16.55 -33.26
C GLU A 698 23.88 -17.42 -32.45
N TYR A 699 24.88 -16.78 -31.85
CA TYR A 699 25.89 -17.49 -31.06
C TYR A 699 25.27 -18.02 -29.76
N LEU A 700 25.48 -19.29 -29.40
CA LEU A 700 25.11 -19.77 -28.07
C LEU A 700 25.86 -19.03 -26.96
N VAL A 701 27.18 -18.85 -27.15
CA VAL A 701 28.05 -18.16 -26.21
C VAL A 701 28.76 -17.01 -26.90
N TYR A 702 28.47 -15.80 -26.45
CA TYR A 702 29.06 -14.58 -26.95
C TYR A 702 29.97 -13.93 -25.91
N TRP A 703 31.25 -13.80 -26.23
CA TRP A 703 32.22 -13.08 -25.41
C TRP A 703 32.84 -11.91 -26.18
N ASP A 704 32.66 -10.70 -25.68
CA ASP A 704 33.14 -9.44 -26.27
C ASP A 704 34.67 -9.23 -26.13
N ARG A 705 35.46 -10.22 -26.54
CA ARG A 705 36.92 -10.21 -26.44
C ARG A 705 37.57 -10.59 -27.76
N GLU A 706 38.49 -9.76 -28.25
CA GLU A 706 39.21 -10.03 -29.50
C GLU A 706 40.48 -10.88 -29.33
N VAL A 707 41.25 -10.75 -28.24
CA VAL A 707 42.51 -11.51 -28.00
C VAL A 707 42.79 -11.71 -26.49
N GLY A 708 43.30 -12.88 -26.08
CA GLY A 708 43.92 -13.14 -24.75
C GLY A 708 43.93 -14.62 -24.34
N PRO A 709 44.09 -15.00 -23.05
CA PRO A 709 44.09 -16.39 -22.61
C PRO A 709 42.85 -17.14 -23.10
N ILE A 710 43.12 -18.33 -23.64
CA ILE A 710 42.12 -19.27 -24.12
C ILE A 710 41.33 -19.78 -22.93
N MET A 711 40.01 -19.79 -23.06
CA MET A 711 39.12 -20.28 -22.05
C MET A 711 38.81 -21.76 -22.23
N ASP A 712 38.84 -22.49 -21.11
CA ASP A 712 38.46 -23.88 -21.06
C ASP A 712 36.93 -24.00 -21.00
N VAL A 713 36.34 -24.65 -21.99
CA VAL A 713 34.90 -24.93 -22.04
C VAL A 713 34.61 -26.42 -22.12
N ARG A 714 35.54 -27.25 -21.63
CA ARG A 714 35.31 -28.68 -21.47
C ARG A 714 34.14 -28.93 -20.55
N TYR A 715 33.65 -30.17 -20.61
CA TYR A 715 32.60 -30.63 -19.72
C TYR A 715 31.27 -29.91 -19.87
N ASN A 716 31.02 -29.23 -20.99
CA ASN A 716 29.70 -28.68 -21.30
C ASN A 716 28.96 -29.55 -22.33
N CYS A 717 27.63 -29.55 -22.25
CA CYS A 717 26.71 -30.24 -23.13
C CYS A 717 26.12 -29.25 -24.12
N TRP A 718 26.55 -29.33 -25.39
CA TRP A 718 26.19 -28.34 -26.41
C TRP A 718 24.91 -28.67 -27.20
N GLY A 719 24.29 -29.83 -26.96
CA GLY A 719 23.12 -30.28 -27.71
C GLY A 719 23.42 -30.72 -29.16
N ASN A 720 22.36 -30.91 -29.95
CA ASN A 720 22.47 -31.26 -31.36
C ASN A 720 22.69 -30.00 -32.20
N GLY A 721 23.46 -30.11 -33.29
CA GLY A 721 23.65 -28.98 -34.21
C GLY A 721 24.77 -28.02 -33.79
N PHE A 722 25.50 -28.29 -32.71
CA PHE A 722 26.62 -27.46 -32.29
C PHE A 722 27.80 -27.50 -33.29
N TYR A 723 28.15 -26.32 -33.79
CA TYR A 723 29.32 -25.98 -34.58
C TYR A 723 30.06 -24.84 -33.88
N TYR A 724 31.13 -25.15 -33.14
CA TYR A 724 31.90 -24.19 -32.35
C TYR A 724 32.32 -22.89 -33.08
N GLN A 725 32.48 -22.92 -34.41
CA GLN A 725 32.83 -21.75 -35.24
C GLN A 725 31.66 -20.77 -35.43
N GLN A 726 30.43 -21.24 -35.24
CA GLN A 726 29.17 -20.50 -35.39
C GLN A 726 28.51 -20.25 -34.04
N ASP A 727 28.71 -21.13 -33.06
CA ASP A 727 28.04 -21.03 -31.75
C ASP A 727 28.89 -20.37 -30.66
N LEU A 728 30.23 -20.31 -30.84
CA LEU A 728 31.13 -19.65 -29.90
C LEU A 728 31.75 -18.40 -30.53
N TYR A 729 31.54 -17.24 -29.92
CA TYR A 729 32.13 -15.98 -30.37
C TYR A 729 33.15 -15.39 -29.40
N PRO A 730 34.35 -15.00 -29.88
CA PRO A 730 35.01 -15.58 -31.06
C PRO A 730 35.56 -16.97 -30.72
N TYR A 731 35.34 -17.96 -31.58
CA TYR A 731 35.68 -19.36 -31.30
C TYR A 731 37.17 -19.60 -30.98
N GLN A 732 38.08 -18.72 -31.42
CA GLN A 732 39.52 -18.82 -31.15
C GLN A 732 39.87 -18.63 -29.67
N ASN A 733 38.97 -18.04 -28.90
CA ASN A 733 39.16 -17.80 -27.48
C ASN A 733 38.77 -19.01 -26.62
N TYR A 734 38.35 -20.13 -27.21
CA TYR A 734 37.88 -21.30 -26.48
C TYR A 734 38.70 -22.54 -26.85
N ALA A 735 38.93 -23.42 -25.87
CA ALA A 735 39.52 -24.74 -26.04
C ALA A 735 38.67 -25.82 -25.37
N GLY A 736 38.85 -27.06 -25.82
CA GLY A 736 38.21 -28.22 -25.22
C GLY A 736 36.71 -28.36 -25.52
N TYR A 737 36.20 -27.61 -26.50
CA TYR A 737 34.83 -27.77 -27.00
C TYR A 737 34.50 -29.19 -27.51
N ASP A 738 35.50 -30.00 -27.84
CA ASP A 738 35.34 -31.41 -28.24
C ASP A 738 35.27 -32.39 -27.05
N ASP A 739 35.74 -32.01 -25.86
CA ASP A 739 35.70 -32.82 -24.64
C ASP A 739 34.37 -32.59 -23.89
N VAL A 740 33.30 -32.99 -24.57
CA VAL A 740 31.90 -32.79 -24.15
C VAL A 740 31.54 -33.67 -22.97
N TRP A 741 30.74 -33.14 -22.04
CA TRP A 741 29.98 -33.90 -21.06
C TRP A 741 28.50 -33.58 -21.24
N CYS A 742 27.63 -34.59 -21.13
CA CYS A 742 26.19 -34.42 -21.06
C CYS A 742 25.65 -35.33 -19.94
N PRO A 743 24.51 -35.00 -19.30
CA PRO A 743 23.99 -35.80 -18.20
C PRO A 743 23.87 -37.29 -18.51
N GLY A 744 24.37 -38.11 -17.58
CA GLY A 744 24.48 -39.57 -17.72
C GLY A 744 25.69 -40.04 -18.54
N GLY A 745 26.46 -39.13 -19.12
CA GLY A 745 27.73 -39.39 -19.78
C GLY A 745 28.89 -39.52 -18.80
N THR A 746 29.96 -40.20 -19.20
CA THR A 746 31.22 -40.23 -18.43
C THR A 746 32.04 -39.00 -18.82
N PRO A 747 32.46 -38.15 -17.86
CA PRO A 747 33.26 -36.98 -18.18
C PRO A 747 34.62 -37.39 -18.77
N PRO A 748 35.15 -36.65 -19.76
CA PRO A 748 36.52 -36.81 -20.23
C PRO A 748 37.53 -36.75 -19.07
N PRO A 749 38.69 -37.42 -19.19
CA PRO A 749 39.70 -37.38 -18.13
C PRO A 749 40.15 -35.93 -17.83
N PRO A 750 40.41 -35.60 -16.56
CA PRO A 750 40.84 -34.25 -16.17
C PRO A 750 42.14 -33.87 -16.86
N PRO A 751 42.35 -32.57 -17.17
CA PRO A 751 43.64 -32.09 -17.64
C PRO A 751 44.78 -32.38 -16.66
N ASP A 752 46.01 -32.21 -17.15
CA ASP A 752 47.15 -32.02 -16.25
C ASP A 752 46.88 -30.81 -15.34
N PRO A 753 47.27 -30.87 -14.04
CA PRO A 753 46.99 -29.78 -13.11
C PRO A 753 47.63 -28.47 -13.56
N ASP A 754 46.85 -27.40 -13.70
CA ASP A 754 47.37 -26.04 -13.88
C ASP A 754 47.85 -25.51 -12.52
N PRO A 755 49.15 -25.20 -12.36
CA PRO A 755 49.67 -24.61 -11.12
C PRO A 755 49.03 -23.27 -10.76
N ALA A 756 48.63 -22.46 -11.76
CA ALA A 756 47.99 -21.17 -11.54
C ALA A 756 46.56 -21.36 -10.97
N GLU A 757 45.78 -22.25 -11.58
CA GLU A 757 44.46 -22.68 -11.10
C GLU A 757 44.51 -23.24 -9.68
N SER A 758 45.44 -24.17 -9.41
CA SER A 758 45.59 -24.80 -8.10
C SER A 758 45.90 -23.76 -7.01
N LEU A 759 46.77 -22.79 -7.32
CA LEU A 759 47.14 -21.73 -6.40
C LEU A 759 46.01 -20.71 -6.21
N PHE A 760 45.24 -20.44 -7.27
CA PHE A 760 44.06 -19.58 -7.21
C PHE A 760 42.98 -20.15 -6.29
N TYR A 761 42.60 -21.42 -6.48
CA TYR A 761 41.64 -22.10 -5.61
C TYR A 761 42.14 -22.24 -4.17
N GLN A 762 43.45 -22.33 -3.96
CA GLN A 762 44.02 -22.22 -2.63
C GLN A 762 43.76 -20.83 -2.03
N GLY A 763 43.93 -19.76 -2.80
CA GLY A 763 43.61 -18.39 -2.40
C GLY A 763 42.14 -18.21 -2.01
N GLU A 764 41.23 -18.72 -2.84
CA GLU A 764 39.79 -18.74 -2.53
C GLU A 764 39.51 -19.52 -1.25
N ALA A 765 40.03 -20.74 -1.10
CA ALA A 765 39.84 -21.54 0.11
C ALA A 765 40.36 -20.85 1.38
N GLU A 766 41.47 -20.12 1.31
CA GLU A 766 41.99 -19.31 2.42
C GLU A 766 41.09 -18.09 2.69
N PHE A 767 40.53 -17.45 1.65
CA PHE A 767 39.57 -16.36 1.82
C PHE A 767 38.33 -16.86 2.55
N GLU A 768 37.78 -17.99 2.10
CA GLU A 768 36.62 -18.64 2.69
C GLU A 768 36.87 -19.15 4.12
N ALA A 769 38.10 -19.56 4.44
CA ALA A 769 38.49 -19.93 5.79
C ALA A 769 38.68 -18.72 6.73
N GLY A 770 38.56 -17.49 6.25
CA GLY A 770 38.82 -16.26 7.01
C GLY A 770 40.31 -15.93 7.17
N ASN A 771 41.20 -16.61 6.44
CA ASN A 771 42.65 -16.41 6.48
C ASN A 771 43.08 -15.30 5.50
N TYR A 772 42.51 -14.11 5.65
CA TYR A 772 42.57 -13.01 4.66
C TYR A 772 43.99 -12.59 4.26
N SER A 773 44.93 -12.49 5.19
CA SER A 773 46.32 -12.14 4.87
C SER A 773 47.01 -13.21 4.02
N THR A 774 46.73 -14.49 4.29
CA THR A 774 47.23 -15.62 3.48
C THR A 774 46.62 -15.56 2.09
N ALA A 775 45.28 -15.44 2.01
CA ALA A 775 44.56 -15.32 0.74
C ALA A 775 45.14 -14.19 -0.14
N LYS A 776 45.31 -12.99 0.44
CA LYS A 776 45.93 -11.83 -0.23
C LYS A 776 47.32 -12.18 -0.79
N SER A 777 48.19 -12.78 0.01
CA SER A 777 49.54 -13.17 -0.44
C SER A 777 49.54 -14.26 -1.53
N THR A 778 48.55 -15.16 -1.48
CA THR A 778 48.36 -16.22 -2.47
C THR A 778 47.90 -15.64 -3.81
N PHE A 779 46.91 -14.74 -3.82
CA PHE A 779 46.46 -14.07 -5.04
C PHE A 779 47.57 -13.21 -5.67
N GLN A 780 48.35 -12.48 -4.87
CA GLN A 780 49.55 -11.79 -5.36
C GLN A 780 50.57 -12.75 -6.00
N SER A 781 50.74 -13.94 -5.41
CA SER A 781 51.62 -14.98 -5.95
C SER A 781 51.14 -15.52 -7.29
N VAL A 782 49.82 -15.66 -7.52
CA VAL A 782 49.25 -16.04 -8.82
C VAL A 782 49.62 -15.00 -9.88
N ILE A 783 49.41 -13.71 -9.58
CA ILE A 783 49.72 -12.60 -10.48
C ILE A 783 51.21 -12.56 -10.85
N GLU A 784 52.08 -12.74 -9.85
CA GLU A 784 53.52 -12.57 -10.04
C GLU A 784 54.19 -13.77 -10.72
N GLN A 785 53.70 -14.99 -10.46
CA GLN A 785 54.29 -16.21 -11.02
C GLN A 785 53.66 -16.61 -12.36
N TYR A 786 52.39 -16.28 -12.58
CA TYR A 786 51.62 -16.71 -13.75
C TYR A 786 50.86 -15.55 -14.43
N PRO A 787 51.50 -14.42 -14.77
CA PRO A 787 50.81 -13.21 -15.26
C PRO A 787 50.03 -13.38 -16.58
N SER A 788 50.28 -14.45 -17.34
CA SER A 788 49.56 -14.75 -18.59
C SER A 788 48.34 -15.67 -18.39
N SER A 789 48.14 -16.21 -17.19
CA SER A 789 47.01 -17.07 -16.86
C SER A 789 45.72 -16.26 -16.71
N SER A 790 44.57 -16.85 -17.05
CA SER A 790 43.25 -16.28 -16.75
C SER A 790 43.09 -16.01 -15.25
N PHE A 791 43.65 -16.87 -14.40
CA PHE A 791 43.58 -16.74 -12.93
C PHE A 791 44.35 -15.54 -12.38
N ALA A 792 45.33 -14.99 -13.10
CA ALA A 792 46.00 -13.75 -12.68
C ALA A 792 45.06 -12.55 -12.77
N LYS A 793 44.23 -12.48 -13.83
CA LYS A 793 43.20 -11.45 -13.99
C LYS A 793 42.15 -11.55 -12.88
N GLU A 794 41.71 -12.76 -12.58
CA GLU A 794 40.71 -13.00 -11.53
C GLU A 794 41.27 -12.74 -10.13
N SER A 795 42.56 -13.04 -9.90
CA SER A 795 43.27 -12.68 -8.66
C SER A 795 43.29 -11.17 -8.41
N ILE A 796 43.35 -10.33 -9.45
CA ILE A 796 43.22 -8.87 -9.30
C ILE A 796 41.84 -8.51 -8.74
N LYS A 797 40.77 -9.15 -9.21
CA LYS A 797 39.41 -8.90 -8.72
C LYS A 797 39.25 -9.34 -7.26
N GLU A 798 39.74 -10.53 -6.94
CA GLU A 798 39.72 -11.08 -5.57
C GLU A 798 40.56 -10.24 -4.60
N LEU A 799 41.71 -9.72 -5.02
CA LEU A 799 42.52 -8.84 -4.16
C LEU A 799 41.74 -7.62 -3.68
N PHE A 800 40.87 -7.05 -4.50
CA PHE A 800 40.00 -5.95 -4.08
C PHE A 800 39.02 -6.37 -2.99
N ARG A 801 38.34 -7.51 -3.15
CA ARG A 801 37.40 -8.05 -2.15
C ARG A 801 38.10 -8.40 -0.84
N VAL A 802 39.23 -9.12 -0.93
CA VAL A 802 40.02 -9.55 0.23
C VAL A 802 40.59 -8.37 1.00
N GLU A 803 40.93 -7.24 0.35
CA GLU A 803 41.54 -6.08 1.00
C GLU A 803 40.71 -5.55 2.16
N HIS A 804 39.39 -5.48 1.99
CA HIS A 804 38.44 -5.07 3.03
C HIS A 804 38.69 -5.80 4.36
N PHE A 805 39.01 -7.10 4.26
CA PHE A 805 39.23 -7.99 5.40
C PHE A 805 40.71 -8.15 5.78
N ALA A 806 41.64 -7.98 4.83
CA ALA A 806 43.07 -8.22 5.00
C ALA A 806 43.89 -7.01 5.49
N GLY A 807 43.23 -5.89 5.77
CA GLY A 807 43.87 -4.68 6.31
C GLY A 807 43.15 -3.37 6.00
N ASN A 808 42.19 -3.40 5.06
CA ASN A 808 41.45 -2.24 4.57
C ASN A 808 42.38 -1.12 4.06
N ASP A 809 43.55 -1.47 3.50
CA ASP A 809 44.55 -0.52 2.99
C ASP A 809 44.44 -0.38 1.46
N TYR A 810 43.32 0.20 1.03
CA TYR A 810 43.04 0.46 -0.38
C TYR A 810 44.05 1.42 -1.03
N GLN A 811 44.78 2.23 -0.25
CA GLN A 811 45.84 3.09 -0.76
C GLN A 811 47.07 2.25 -1.16
N ALA A 812 47.50 1.31 -0.32
CA ALA A 812 48.57 0.38 -0.66
C ALA A 812 48.18 -0.54 -1.81
N LEU A 813 46.93 -1.05 -1.82
CA LEU A 813 46.43 -1.88 -2.92
C LEU A 813 46.42 -1.10 -4.25
N LYS A 814 45.94 0.15 -4.25
CA LYS A 814 46.00 1.03 -5.42
C LYS A 814 47.44 1.18 -5.93
N GLN A 815 48.41 1.39 -5.04
CA GLN A 815 49.82 1.48 -5.45
C GLN A 815 50.33 0.14 -6.03
N TYR A 816 49.93 -0.99 -5.45
CA TYR A 816 50.28 -2.32 -5.99
C TYR A 816 49.78 -2.48 -7.43
N TYR A 817 48.51 -2.18 -7.69
CA TYR A 817 47.92 -2.26 -9.04
C TYR A 817 48.65 -1.40 -10.06
N LEU A 818 49.12 -0.22 -9.68
CA LEU A 818 49.76 0.72 -10.60
C LEU A 818 51.27 0.50 -10.78
N SER A 819 51.94 -0.18 -9.84
CA SER A 819 53.41 -0.27 -9.80
C SER A 819 53.99 -1.67 -9.96
N ASN A 820 53.19 -2.73 -9.86
CA ASN A 820 53.67 -4.10 -9.99
C ASN A 820 54.16 -4.40 -11.43
N ASP A 821 55.38 -4.94 -11.55
CA ASP A 821 56.03 -5.22 -12.84
C ASP A 821 55.29 -6.28 -13.66
N SER A 822 54.70 -7.29 -13.01
CA SER A 822 53.95 -8.37 -13.68
C SER A 822 52.63 -7.87 -14.24
N ILE A 823 51.93 -7.00 -13.49
CA ILE A 823 50.72 -6.32 -13.96
C ILE A 823 51.05 -5.40 -15.15
N ASN A 824 52.06 -4.53 -14.99
CA ASN A 824 52.47 -3.57 -16.03
C ASN A 824 53.09 -4.26 -17.27
N GLY A 825 53.53 -5.50 -17.13
CA GLY A 825 54.06 -6.32 -18.22
C GLY A 825 52.99 -6.95 -19.11
N ASP A 826 51.72 -6.98 -18.68
CA ASP A 826 50.59 -7.55 -19.41
C ASP A 826 49.47 -6.51 -19.61
N SER A 827 49.03 -6.31 -20.85
CA SER A 827 48.03 -5.28 -21.17
C SER A 827 46.65 -5.59 -20.60
N THR A 828 46.27 -6.86 -20.50
CA THR A 828 44.99 -7.28 -19.89
C THR A 828 45.01 -6.98 -18.41
N LEU A 829 46.07 -7.40 -17.71
CA LEU A 829 46.21 -7.14 -16.28
C LEU A 829 46.28 -5.64 -15.99
N THR A 830 47.01 -4.86 -16.79
CA THR A 830 47.09 -3.39 -16.65
C THR A 830 45.70 -2.74 -16.77
N ARG A 831 44.86 -3.18 -17.71
CA ARG A 831 43.51 -2.63 -17.90
C ARG A 831 42.60 -2.92 -16.70
N VAL A 832 42.55 -4.19 -16.27
CA VAL A 832 41.71 -4.63 -15.13
C VAL A 832 42.22 -4.01 -13.83
N ALA A 833 43.53 -4.02 -13.58
CA ALA A 833 44.14 -3.36 -12.42
C ALA A 833 43.87 -1.85 -12.41
N GLY A 834 43.83 -1.19 -13.57
CA GLY A 834 43.45 0.21 -13.69
C GLY A 834 42.02 0.49 -13.25
N PHE A 835 41.07 -0.38 -13.60
CA PHE A 835 39.68 -0.30 -13.15
C PHE A 835 39.57 -0.48 -11.63
N PHE A 836 40.20 -1.52 -11.07
CA PHE A 836 40.18 -1.75 -9.62
C PHE A 836 40.97 -0.71 -8.82
N ALA A 837 42.03 -0.12 -9.40
CA ALA A 837 42.70 1.05 -8.82
C ALA A 837 41.78 2.27 -8.77
N ASN A 838 40.85 2.40 -9.72
CA ASN A 838 39.82 3.42 -9.68
C ASN A 838 38.72 3.10 -8.65
N LYS A 839 38.32 1.84 -8.49
CA LYS A 839 37.47 1.43 -7.37
C LYS A 839 38.10 1.77 -6.01
N CYS A 840 39.43 1.61 -5.86
CA CYS A 840 40.12 2.09 -4.67
C CYS A 840 39.96 3.61 -4.47
N ASN A 841 39.94 4.42 -5.53
CA ASN A 841 39.65 5.86 -5.39
C ASN A 841 38.24 6.09 -4.83
N ILE A 842 37.24 5.34 -5.31
CA ILE A 842 35.85 5.46 -4.84
C ILE A 842 35.78 5.12 -3.35
N VAL A 843 36.35 3.99 -2.92
CA VAL A 843 36.37 3.59 -1.50
C VAL A 843 37.12 4.60 -0.62
N LEU A 844 38.20 5.20 -1.15
CA LEU A 844 38.97 6.24 -0.46
C LEU A 844 38.33 7.63 -0.55
N GLU A 845 37.15 7.77 -1.16
CA GLU A 845 36.46 9.04 -1.43
C GLU A 845 37.33 10.06 -2.21
N ASN A 846 38.28 9.59 -3.03
CA ASN A 846 39.09 10.39 -3.95
C ASN A 846 38.28 10.73 -5.22
N TRP A 847 37.18 11.46 -5.03
CA TRP A 847 36.18 11.74 -6.07
C TRP A 847 36.77 12.38 -7.35
N PRO A 848 37.66 13.39 -7.29
CA PRO A 848 38.21 14.01 -8.49
C PRO A 848 38.96 13.01 -9.39
N GLU A 849 39.78 12.15 -8.80
CA GLU A 849 40.51 11.10 -9.49
C GLU A 849 39.55 10.04 -10.04
N ALA A 850 38.55 9.61 -9.25
CA ALA A 850 37.56 8.62 -9.64
C ALA A 850 36.75 9.06 -10.87
N ILE A 851 36.22 10.28 -10.83
CA ILE A 851 35.42 10.89 -11.89
C ILE A 851 36.27 11.13 -13.14
N THR A 852 37.45 11.74 -12.99
CA THR A 852 38.35 12.02 -14.13
C THR A 852 38.74 10.73 -14.87
N TRP A 853 38.90 9.61 -14.17
CA TRP A 853 39.21 8.33 -14.79
C TRP A 853 38.09 7.85 -15.71
N TYR A 854 36.83 7.85 -15.26
CA TYR A 854 35.70 7.48 -16.11
C TYR A 854 35.51 8.46 -17.28
N GLU A 855 35.61 9.77 -17.04
CA GLU A 855 35.52 10.78 -18.11
C GLU A 855 36.55 10.55 -19.21
N ASN A 856 37.77 10.16 -18.87
CA ASN A 856 38.81 9.85 -19.84
C ASN A 856 38.46 8.65 -20.73
N ILE A 857 37.81 7.61 -20.18
CA ILE A 857 37.32 6.47 -20.94
C ILE A 857 36.17 6.90 -21.86
N ILE A 858 35.25 7.71 -21.37
CA ILE A 858 34.12 8.22 -22.17
C ILE A 858 34.62 9.07 -23.35
N MET A 859 35.64 9.89 -23.13
CA MET A 859 36.22 10.75 -24.18
C MET A 859 37.11 9.98 -25.16
N ASN A 860 37.71 8.86 -24.74
CA ASN A 860 38.63 8.07 -25.55
C ASN A 860 38.33 6.57 -25.43
N PRO A 861 37.13 6.11 -25.83
CA PRO A 861 36.75 4.72 -25.62
C PRO A 861 37.47 3.80 -26.59
N GLU A 862 37.90 2.63 -26.11
CA GLU A 862 38.43 1.58 -26.99
C GLU A 862 37.32 0.99 -27.87
N ASN A 863 36.11 0.88 -27.33
CA ASN A 863 34.93 0.33 -27.98
C ASN A 863 33.63 0.90 -27.35
N LEU A 864 32.47 0.58 -27.92
CA LEU A 864 31.17 1.06 -27.44
C LEU A 864 30.90 0.65 -25.98
N ASN A 865 31.09 -0.62 -25.65
CA ASN A 865 30.80 -1.16 -24.31
C ASN A 865 31.61 -0.42 -23.24
N ASP A 866 32.90 -0.16 -23.48
CA ASP A 866 33.76 0.61 -22.56
C ASP A 866 33.19 2.01 -22.26
N SER A 867 32.69 2.73 -23.28
CA SER A 867 32.06 4.05 -23.06
C SER A 867 30.74 3.95 -22.31
N VAL A 868 29.92 2.94 -22.63
CA VAL A 868 28.61 2.74 -21.99
C VAL A 868 28.78 2.42 -20.50
N PHE A 869 29.63 1.46 -20.18
CA PHE A 869 29.92 1.11 -18.78
C PHE A 869 30.54 2.27 -18.01
N ALA A 870 31.45 3.03 -18.62
CA ALA A 870 32.01 4.21 -17.97
C ALA A 870 30.97 5.31 -17.71
N ILE A 871 29.98 5.51 -18.58
CA ILE A 871 28.87 6.45 -18.32
C ILE A 871 28.03 5.98 -17.13
N ILE A 872 27.68 4.69 -17.09
CA ILE A 872 26.89 4.10 -16.00
C ILE A 872 27.64 4.25 -14.68
N ASP A 873 28.90 3.81 -14.62
CA ASP A 873 29.70 3.85 -13.39
C ASP A 873 30.03 5.27 -12.95
N LEU A 874 30.18 6.22 -13.90
CA LEU A 874 30.33 7.64 -13.57
C LEU A 874 29.07 8.19 -12.89
N GLY A 875 27.88 7.90 -13.45
CA GLY A 875 26.61 8.29 -12.87
C GLY A 875 26.43 7.73 -11.45
N TYR A 876 26.73 6.44 -11.27
CA TYR A 876 26.70 5.80 -9.96
C TYR A 876 27.72 6.40 -8.98
N THR A 877 28.94 6.72 -9.45
CA THR A 877 29.96 7.39 -8.63
C THR A 877 29.48 8.75 -8.12
N TYR A 878 28.73 9.51 -8.93
CA TYR A 878 28.11 10.77 -8.48
C TYR A 878 27.06 10.55 -7.38
N LEU A 879 26.24 9.49 -7.46
CA LEU A 879 25.27 9.14 -6.40
C LEU A 879 25.97 8.80 -5.09
N LEU A 880 27.03 7.96 -5.14
CA LEU A 880 27.86 7.64 -3.98
C LEU A 880 28.48 8.90 -3.35
N MET A 881 29.00 9.81 -4.19
CA MET A 881 29.57 11.07 -3.73
C MET A 881 28.54 11.97 -3.05
N GLU A 882 27.30 12.04 -3.56
CA GLU A 882 26.22 12.82 -2.95
C GLU A 882 25.83 12.29 -1.56
N ASN A 883 25.86 10.97 -1.40
CA ASN A 883 25.53 10.26 -0.15
C ASN A 883 26.69 10.21 0.86
N SER A 884 27.90 10.65 0.47
CA SER A 884 29.08 10.64 1.33
C SER A 884 29.06 11.69 2.45
N GLY A 885 29.81 11.43 3.54
CA GLY A 885 29.88 12.30 4.72
C GLY A 885 30.49 13.68 4.46
N THR A 886 31.20 13.85 3.33
CA THR A 886 31.64 15.15 2.82
C THR A 886 30.95 15.40 1.48
N LYS A 887 29.73 15.96 1.51
CA LYS A 887 29.03 16.40 0.28
C LYS A 887 29.99 17.22 -0.59
N SER A 888 30.54 16.59 -1.61
CA SER A 888 31.60 17.17 -2.44
C SER A 888 30.95 17.99 -3.53
N LEU A 889 31.35 19.26 -3.67
CA LEU A 889 30.93 20.15 -4.75
C LEU A 889 31.68 19.87 -6.07
N TYR A 890 32.43 18.78 -6.16
CA TYR A 890 33.23 18.49 -7.35
C TYR A 890 32.32 18.11 -8.52
N GLU A 891 32.36 18.93 -9.56
CA GLU A 891 31.73 18.64 -10.84
C GLU A 891 32.85 18.37 -11.85
N GLY A 892 32.80 17.18 -12.47
CA GLY A 892 33.70 16.83 -13.56
C GLY A 892 33.48 17.66 -14.83
N SER A 893 34.23 17.33 -15.88
CA SER A 893 34.14 17.99 -17.18
C SER A 893 32.88 17.61 -17.96
N LEU A 894 32.34 16.40 -17.74
CA LEU A 894 31.18 15.83 -18.43
C LEU A 894 29.91 15.92 -17.57
N LYS A 895 29.50 17.16 -17.29
CA LYS A 895 28.39 17.47 -16.37
C LYS A 895 27.03 16.90 -16.79
N GLN A 896 26.85 16.59 -18.07
CA GLN A 896 25.63 15.97 -18.58
C GLN A 896 25.37 14.57 -17.99
N TYR A 897 26.38 13.92 -17.42
CA TYR A 897 26.25 12.59 -16.80
C TYR A 897 26.06 12.63 -15.29
N ILE A 898 25.89 13.82 -14.68
CA ILE A 898 25.52 13.95 -13.28
C ILE A 898 24.02 13.63 -13.15
N PRO A 899 23.62 12.56 -12.42
CA PRO A 899 22.22 12.23 -12.28
C PRO A 899 21.44 13.30 -11.52
N LYS A 900 20.19 13.52 -11.92
CA LYS A 900 19.26 14.42 -11.21
C LYS A 900 18.56 13.76 -10.02
N SER A 901 18.45 12.43 -10.04
CA SER A 901 17.88 11.57 -9.00
C SER A 901 18.27 10.12 -9.30
N GLU A 902 18.19 9.25 -8.31
CA GLU A 902 18.43 7.81 -8.47
C GLU A 902 17.52 7.17 -9.53
N SER A 903 16.22 7.49 -9.52
CA SER A 903 15.28 6.96 -10.51
C SER A 903 15.66 7.35 -11.95
N VAL A 904 16.13 8.59 -12.16
CA VAL A 904 16.62 9.03 -13.47
C VAL A 904 17.90 8.28 -13.86
N PHE A 905 18.79 8.03 -12.90
CA PHE A 905 20.00 7.23 -13.13
C PHE A 905 19.64 5.80 -13.58
N TYR A 906 18.77 5.09 -12.84
CA TYR A 906 18.42 3.71 -13.18
C TYR A 906 17.76 3.60 -14.55
N ASN A 907 16.81 4.48 -14.87
CA ASN A 907 16.19 4.52 -16.20
C ASN A 907 17.22 4.75 -17.33
N TYR A 908 18.21 5.63 -17.09
CA TYR A 908 19.25 5.92 -18.07
C TYR A 908 20.24 4.75 -18.19
N ARG A 909 20.66 4.15 -17.08
CA ARG A 909 21.46 2.92 -17.05
C ARG A 909 20.79 1.82 -17.87
N ASP A 910 19.53 1.53 -17.60
CA ASP A 910 18.80 0.44 -18.25
C ASP A 910 18.69 0.71 -19.76
N SER A 911 18.41 1.95 -20.15
CA SER A 911 18.41 2.39 -21.55
C SER A 911 19.77 2.18 -22.22
N LEU A 912 20.87 2.51 -21.54
CA LEU A 912 22.22 2.31 -22.05
C LEU A 912 22.59 0.82 -22.20
N LEU A 913 22.15 -0.03 -21.27
CA LEU A 913 22.41 -1.48 -21.33
C LEU A 913 21.71 -2.17 -22.49
N THR A 914 20.65 -1.58 -23.05
CA THR A 914 20.04 -2.06 -24.31
C THR A 914 20.94 -1.92 -25.54
N LEU A 915 22.00 -1.09 -25.45
CA LEU A 915 22.96 -0.90 -26.53
C LEU A 915 23.99 -2.04 -26.63
N ILE A 916 23.97 -2.97 -25.67
CA ILE A 916 24.97 -4.02 -25.50
C ILE A 916 24.32 -5.39 -25.79
N PRO A 917 24.91 -6.25 -26.65
CA PRO A 917 26.14 -6.03 -27.41
C PRO A 917 25.99 -5.05 -28.57
N GLY A 918 27.02 -4.21 -28.76
CA GLY A 918 27.07 -3.25 -29.85
C GLY A 918 27.01 -3.87 -31.26
N ASP A 919 27.56 -5.08 -31.44
CA ASP A 919 27.52 -5.78 -32.72
C ASP A 919 26.11 -6.24 -33.10
N ARG A 920 25.31 -6.66 -32.11
CA ARG A 920 23.88 -6.98 -32.32
C ARG A 920 23.13 -5.74 -32.77
N LYS A 921 23.34 -4.60 -32.10
CA LYS A 921 22.77 -3.31 -32.52
C LYS A 921 23.26 -2.87 -33.90
N SER A 922 24.51 -3.15 -34.24
CA SER A 922 25.08 -2.87 -35.55
C SER A 922 24.50 -3.78 -36.65
N LYS A 923 24.27 -5.07 -36.36
CA LYS A 923 23.60 -6.02 -37.26
C LYS A 923 22.13 -5.64 -37.46
N GLU A 924 21.42 -5.32 -36.40
CA GLU A 924 20.03 -4.80 -36.43
C GLU A 924 19.96 -3.52 -37.30
N LEU A 925 20.90 -2.58 -37.09
CA LEU A 925 21.02 -1.39 -37.94
C LEU A 925 21.30 -1.76 -39.40
N LEU A 926 22.22 -2.68 -39.68
CA LEU A 926 22.54 -3.11 -41.05
C LEU A 926 21.38 -3.81 -41.77
N GLU A 927 20.61 -4.62 -41.06
CA GLU A 927 19.39 -5.25 -41.59
C GLU A 927 18.33 -4.20 -41.89
N ASN A 928 18.12 -3.26 -40.97
CA ASN A 928 17.26 -2.09 -41.19
C ASN A 928 17.73 -1.26 -42.40
N ILE A 929 19.05 -1.05 -42.58
CA ILE A 929 19.63 -0.37 -43.75
C ILE A 929 19.32 -1.12 -45.04
N ARG A 930 19.42 -2.45 -45.04
CA ARG A 930 19.15 -3.29 -46.22
C ARG A 930 17.67 -3.36 -46.57
N ALA A 931 16.79 -3.22 -45.58
CA ALA A 931 15.34 -3.22 -45.75
C ALA A 931 14.77 -1.86 -46.20
N LEU A 932 15.57 -0.79 -46.21
CA LEU A 932 15.13 0.55 -46.61
C LEU A 932 14.60 0.59 -48.06
N SER A 933 13.37 1.07 -48.21
CA SER A 933 12.81 1.49 -49.50
C SER A 933 13.15 2.95 -49.81
N TYR A 934 12.96 3.37 -51.06
CA TYR A 934 13.31 4.73 -51.51
C TYR A 934 12.71 5.80 -50.60
N GLY A 935 13.58 6.68 -50.11
CA GLY A 935 13.14 7.85 -49.37
C GLY A 935 12.75 7.57 -47.92
N GLU A 936 13.00 6.36 -47.42
CA GLU A 936 12.78 5.99 -46.01
C GLU A 936 13.98 6.35 -45.12
N LEU A 937 13.66 6.66 -43.86
CA LEU A 937 14.59 6.88 -42.77
C LEU A 937 14.70 5.62 -41.90
N ILE A 938 15.89 5.33 -41.38
CA ILE A 938 16.04 4.46 -40.21
C ILE A 938 15.92 5.31 -38.96
N GLN A 939 15.43 4.69 -37.89
CA GLN A 939 15.55 5.23 -36.54
C GLN A 939 17.00 5.63 -36.27
N ASN A 940 17.22 6.86 -35.80
CA ASN A 940 18.56 7.36 -35.53
C ASN A 940 19.27 6.47 -34.48
N VAL A 941 20.59 6.31 -34.59
CA VAL A 941 21.37 5.46 -33.67
C VAL A 941 22.56 6.25 -33.10
N PRO A 942 22.69 6.35 -31.76
CA PRO A 942 21.73 5.87 -30.77
C PRO A 942 20.43 6.72 -30.78
N ASN A 943 19.31 6.12 -30.39
CA ASN A 943 18.09 6.82 -29.99
C ASN A 943 17.57 6.17 -28.71
N PRO A 944 17.53 6.88 -27.57
CA PRO A 944 17.87 8.29 -27.39
C PRO A 944 19.34 8.66 -27.64
N PHE A 945 19.64 9.96 -27.82
CA PHE A 945 21.00 10.48 -27.88
C PHE A 945 21.16 11.79 -27.09
N THR A 946 22.38 12.08 -26.65
CA THR A 946 22.74 13.31 -25.92
C THR A 946 23.45 14.32 -26.83
N THR A 947 24.65 13.97 -27.32
CA THR A 947 25.50 14.90 -28.10
C THR A 947 25.34 14.73 -29.62
N SER A 948 25.40 13.50 -30.13
CA SER A 948 25.25 13.22 -31.55
C SER A 948 24.56 11.89 -31.82
N THR A 949 23.89 11.80 -32.97
CA THR A 949 23.27 10.58 -33.47
C THR A 949 23.49 10.45 -34.97
N GLU A 950 23.49 9.22 -35.49
CA GLU A 950 23.56 8.97 -36.92
C GLU A 950 22.17 8.77 -37.51
N ILE A 951 21.89 9.47 -38.62
CA ILE A 951 20.65 9.34 -39.39
C ILE A 951 20.99 8.71 -40.74
N TRP A 952 20.40 7.55 -41.01
CA TRP A 952 20.62 6.76 -42.23
C TRP A 952 19.42 6.86 -43.18
N TYR A 953 19.68 6.97 -44.48
CA TYR A 953 18.66 7.06 -45.54
C TYR A 953 19.16 6.53 -46.89
N ILE A 954 18.25 6.25 -47.83
CA ILE A 954 18.59 5.76 -49.18
C ILE A 954 18.02 6.65 -50.30
N LEU A 955 18.84 6.90 -51.33
CA LEU A 955 18.47 7.64 -52.53
C LEU A 955 18.55 6.76 -53.78
N GLU A 956 17.50 6.78 -54.62
CA GLU A 956 17.47 6.06 -55.90
C GLU A 956 18.22 6.76 -57.05
N LYS A 957 18.41 8.07 -56.90
CA LYS A 957 19.10 8.96 -57.84
C LYS A 957 19.77 10.08 -57.04
N SER A 958 20.75 10.76 -57.64
CA SER A 958 21.29 11.97 -57.00
C SER A 958 20.18 13.01 -56.83
N ALA A 959 20.04 13.55 -55.62
CA ALA A 959 18.97 14.48 -55.26
C ALA A 959 19.46 15.49 -54.22
N HIS A 960 18.77 16.62 -54.10
CA HIS A 960 19.05 17.59 -53.03
C HIS A 960 18.42 17.11 -51.72
N VAL A 961 19.20 16.97 -50.66
CA VAL A 961 18.75 16.41 -49.38
C VAL A 961 18.85 17.43 -48.26
N CYS A 962 17.76 17.56 -47.49
CA CYS A 962 17.76 18.27 -46.22
C CYS A 962 17.17 17.39 -45.11
N ILE A 963 17.71 17.47 -43.90
CA ILE A 963 17.08 16.93 -42.70
C ILE A 963 16.47 18.10 -41.93
N THR A 964 15.18 18.03 -41.61
CA THR A 964 14.49 19.06 -40.81
C THR A 964 13.97 18.45 -39.52
N ILE A 965 14.26 19.10 -38.39
CA ILE A 965 13.77 18.69 -37.07
C ILE A 965 12.59 19.58 -36.67
N TYR A 966 11.55 18.95 -36.11
CA TYR A 966 10.31 19.55 -35.67
C TYR A 966 10.03 19.23 -34.20
N ASP A 967 9.29 20.11 -33.52
CA ASP A 967 8.60 19.73 -32.29
C ASP A 967 7.35 18.88 -32.60
N LEU A 968 6.70 18.38 -31.55
CA LEU A 968 5.48 17.58 -31.65
C LEU A 968 4.27 18.33 -32.25
N PHE A 969 4.34 19.66 -32.32
CA PHE A 969 3.32 20.52 -32.93
C PHE A 969 3.64 20.87 -34.40
N GLY A 970 4.70 20.27 -34.97
CA GLY A 970 5.09 20.48 -36.36
C GLY A 970 5.84 21.80 -36.61
N ARG A 971 6.31 22.49 -35.57
CA ARG A 971 7.15 23.68 -35.73
C ARG A 971 8.58 23.26 -36.07
N LYS A 972 9.15 23.83 -37.13
CA LYS A 972 10.57 23.64 -37.50
C LYS A 972 11.48 24.22 -36.43
N LEU A 973 12.37 23.39 -35.89
CA LEU A 973 13.35 23.75 -34.87
C LEU A 973 14.77 23.84 -35.44
N ASP A 974 15.12 22.95 -36.36
CA ASP A 974 16.44 22.93 -36.99
C ASP A 974 16.37 22.42 -38.44
N VAL A 975 17.28 22.87 -39.30
CA VAL A 975 17.37 22.44 -40.70
C VAL A 975 18.84 22.25 -41.06
N VAL A 976 19.19 21.02 -41.43
CA VAL A 976 20.50 20.69 -41.96
C VAL A 976 20.37 20.48 -43.46
N ASP A 977 20.99 21.37 -44.24
CA ASP A 977 21.10 21.24 -45.68
C ASP A 977 22.34 20.43 -46.03
N LEU A 978 22.14 19.25 -46.63
CA LEU A 978 23.20 18.34 -47.05
C LEU A 978 23.59 18.55 -48.52
N GLY A 979 22.87 19.41 -49.25
CA GLY A 979 23.10 19.67 -50.66
C GLY A 979 22.77 18.49 -51.56
N VAL A 980 23.43 18.40 -52.73
CA VAL A 980 23.19 17.33 -53.71
C VAL A 980 24.00 16.09 -53.34
N ILE A 981 23.30 15.04 -52.91
CA ILE A 981 23.90 13.77 -52.46
C ILE A 981 23.72 12.71 -53.57
N PRO A 982 24.74 11.88 -53.86
CA PRO A 982 24.65 10.87 -54.90
C PRO A 982 23.73 9.71 -54.52
N LYS A 983 23.25 8.99 -55.54
CA LYS A 983 22.51 7.72 -55.39
C LYS A 983 23.22 6.75 -54.43
N GLY A 984 22.45 6.07 -53.59
CA GLY A 984 22.92 5.02 -52.69
C GLY A 984 22.41 5.20 -51.27
N THR A 985 22.82 4.29 -50.38
CA THR A 985 22.66 4.45 -48.93
C THR A 985 23.64 5.50 -48.43
N GLN A 986 23.14 6.42 -47.63
CA GLN A 986 23.86 7.57 -47.10
C GLN A 986 23.60 7.67 -45.60
N HIS A 987 24.51 8.31 -44.89
CA HIS A 987 24.32 8.65 -43.48
C HIS A 987 24.78 10.07 -43.21
N PHE A 988 24.26 10.63 -42.13
CA PHE A 988 24.61 11.94 -41.64
C PHE A 988 24.67 11.92 -40.10
N ALA A 989 25.77 12.39 -39.54
CA ALA A 989 25.90 12.60 -38.10
C ALA A 989 25.26 13.93 -37.70
N TYR A 990 24.13 13.86 -36.98
CA TYR A 990 23.49 15.03 -36.39
C TYR A 990 24.08 15.32 -35.02
N THR A 991 24.72 16.47 -34.85
CA THR A 991 25.19 16.97 -33.55
C THR A 991 24.15 17.91 -32.97
N ASN A 992 23.57 17.56 -31.81
CA ASN A 992 22.63 18.44 -31.12
C ASN A 992 23.38 19.65 -30.56
N SER A 993 23.01 20.84 -31.02
CA SER A 993 23.58 22.11 -30.52
C SER A 993 22.54 23.03 -29.89
N ARG A 994 21.24 22.71 -30.01
CA ARG A 994 20.14 23.67 -29.73
C ARG A 994 18.82 23.05 -29.27
N LEU A 995 18.64 21.73 -29.40
CA LEU A 995 17.44 21.05 -28.94
C LEU A 995 17.55 20.81 -27.44
N LYS A 996 16.45 21.08 -26.73
CA LYS A 996 16.32 20.74 -25.31
C LYS A 996 16.07 19.23 -25.18
N PRO A 997 16.15 18.65 -23.98
CA PRO A 997 15.69 17.28 -23.77
C PRO A 997 14.21 17.17 -24.13
N GLY A 998 13.83 16.10 -24.80
CA GLY A 998 12.46 15.87 -25.20
C GLY A 998 12.33 15.04 -26.48
N LEU A 999 11.07 14.80 -26.82
CA LEU A 999 10.69 14.07 -28.03
C LEU A 999 10.50 15.05 -29.20
N TYR A 1000 11.13 14.73 -30.32
CA TYR A 1000 11.10 15.50 -31.56
C TYR A 1000 10.77 14.60 -32.74
N LEU A 1001 10.50 15.23 -33.89
CA LEU A 1001 10.38 14.55 -35.18
C LEU A 1001 11.50 15.03 -36.09
N TYR A 1002 12.11 14.15 -36.87
CA TYR A 1002 12.97 14.55 -37.99
C TYR A 1002 12.41 14.01 -39.29
N ALA A 1003 12.45 14.85 -40.32
CA ALA A 1003 12.00 14.52 -41.65
C ALA A 1003 13.14 14.59 -42.66
N LEU A 1004 13.20 13.60 -43.55
CA LEU A 1004 14.03 13.60 -44.74
C LEU A 1004 13.29 14.38 -45.84
N ILE A 1005 13.95 15.40 -46.40
CA ILE A 1005 13.43 16.17 -47.54
C ILE A 1005 14.31 15.89 -48.76
N VAL A 1006 13.72 15.36 -49.82
CA VAL A 1006 14.39 15.04 -51.09
C VAL A 1006 13.78 15.90 -52.20
N ASP A 1007 14.60 16.67 -52.91
CA ASP A 1007 14.17 17.58 -53.99
C ASP A 1007 13.02 18.53 -53.58
N SER A 1008 13.05 19.01 -52.33
CA SER A 1008 12.04 19.90 -51.69
C SER A 1008 10.71 19.26 -51.26
N GLU A 1009 10.58 17.93 -51.34
CA GLU A 1009 9.42 17.19 -50.82
C GLU A 1009 9.80 16.36 -49.59
N ILE A 1010 8.91 16.29 -48.59
CA ILE A 1010 9.11 15.42 -47.43
C ILE A 1010 8.94 13.97 -47.89
N SER A 1011 9.97 13.18 -47.65
CA SER A 1011 10.08 11.80 -48.08
C SER A 1011 9.67 10.81 -46.98
N ASP A 1012 10.18 10.99 -45.75
CA ASP A 1012 9.82 10.18 -44.58
C ASP A 1012 10.04 10.99 -43.29
N THR A 1013 9.48 10.56 -42.16
CA THR A 1013 9.60 11.19 -40.84
C THR A 1013 9.69 10.14 -39.73
N LYS A 1014 10.63 10.32 -38.79
CA LYS A 1014 10.81 9.47 -37.61
C LYS A 1014 10.86 10.31 -36.34
N LYS A 1015 10.72 9.67 -35.19
CA LYS A 1015 10.89 10.30 -33.88
C LYS A 1015 12.36 10.29 -33.51
N LEU A 1016 12.86 11.35 -32.88
CA LEU A 1016 14.16 11.34 -32.22
C LEU A 1016 13.97 11.83 -30.79
N THR A 1017 14.60 11.15 -29.85
CA THR A 1017 14.57 11.50 -28.43
C THR A 1017 15.91 12.10 -28.07
N VAL A 1018 15.90 13.39 -27.73
CA VAL A 1018 17.06 14.08 -27.18
C VAL A 1018 17.01 13.90 -25.67
N LEU A 1019 18.06 13.36 -25.10
CA LEU A 1019 18.30 13.37 -23.67
C LEU A 1019 19.19 14.54 -23.30
N GLU A 1020 19.21 14.85 -22.01
CA GLU A 1020 19.88 16.01 -21.44
C GLU A 1020 21.41 15.94 -21.45
#